data_AF-A0A3L7TBU2-F1
#
_entry.id   AF-A0A3L7TBU2-F1
#
_cell.length_a   1.000
_cell.length_b   1.000
_cell.length_c   1.000
_cell.angle_alpha   90.00
_cell.angle_beta   90.00
_cell.angle_gamma   90.00
#
_symmetry.space_group_name_H-M   'P 1'
#
loop_
_entity.id
_entity.type
_entity.pdbx_description
1 polymer ?
#
loop_
_entity_poly.entity_id
_entity_poly.type
_entity_poly.pdbx_seq_one_letter_code
_entity_poly.pdbx_strand_id
1 'polypeptide(L)'
;LGAVGFLVSHALDIGFFGRLSAEARFTAGIAIGAALLAAGEVVRRRAAAAAAVGLDAAGVGAFMVTIALGVFVLDLFGPEMGANLTLAAGLFGAAWSVRTRSVTVGIAAVLGSFILPVAFGEQAHSDLLGGMLLTAALAMGLAMHALGDGRFAAVRWLTIVLLLLSGGVWTARSADASLTSPMYLLWFALIVGEATLAAIRGQSARANSAVVVIASLGACCVQVSVWGERGTLFSFADLRAWLPIAAGGVLLGQALLLRGFVSTETDDEQSPDDHGARTITAACAMLGQMAFALAVALGIGGFVQFLPSAVQALAWATMAVGCVVLARHEKSLAFGVVSCVFALLTAPFAIAAVVIVPFPRPTGSLISLPFGALITLNLTAECLGGFAAALLLFASLGLTLTRVCDILRALCVALVWIVVSVSLTDGDLFCATMALPACIIACMPRARRLLAVTALVLLLPTVLVWNVMLFDWRFGGPALAKWNMIELATINLFVMATGAILVSNHPSLGAARRVLCTIAIIAMSGAFGVYGLMLGGDRGFASGDMLLSLTVALATFAAIVISIGDLRRRTDLVEGGSAAVVLSLVAGSVAGLFIVFEKAHQFDTTVTFALATLLSTALATTVAARALSRATNALPSARHIVLAAGCSAFVPIGAILVAAACGRPLAAFAASAWIILAALAEITIGFRYRIPALRWAGLASFVLVVARLYIIDLASTPILVRVGLLFATGMVLVGVGIVYSKRESREIAGETES
;
A
#
# COMPACT_ATOMS: atom_id res chain seq x y z
N LEU A 1 3.98 8.31 21.05
CA LEU A 1 2.60 7.80 21.19
C LEU A 1 2.56 6.37 21.71
N GLY A 2 3.08 5.39 20.97
CA GLY A 2 3.11 3.99 21.42
C GLY A 2 3.75 3.79 22.81
N ALA A 3 4.89 4.44 23.09
CA ALA A 3 5.53 4.35 24.41
C ALA A 3 4.69 4.94 25.56
N VAL A 4 3.95 6.02 25.32
CA VAL A 4 3.10 6.65 26.35
C VAL A 4 1.84 5.81 26.59
N GLY A 5 1.17 5.36 25.53
CA GLY A 5 0.02 4.47 25.64
C GLY A 5 0.37 3.15 26.33
N PHE A 6 1.54 2.59 26.01
CA PHE A 6 2.05 1.40 26.68
C PHE A 6 2.39 1.65 28.15
N LEU A 7 3.06 2.76 28.50
CA LEU A 7 3.37 3.12 29.89
C LEU A 7 2.10 3.30 30.74
N VAL A 8 1.05 3.91 30.18
CA VAL A 8 -0.23 4.08 30.87
C VAL A 8 -0.93 2.73 31.06
N SER A 9 -1.07 1.93 29.98
CA SER A 9 -1.60 0.55 30.09
C SER A 9 -0.83 -0.26 31.12
N HIS A 10 0.49 -0.17 31.10
CA HIS A 10 1.37 -0.92 31.96
C HIS A 10 1.24 -0.55 33.45
N ALA A 11 1.10 0.74 33.75
CA ALA A 11 0.92 1.16 35.13
C ALA A 11 -0.46 0.74 35.68
N LEU A 12 -1.46 0.58 34.81
CA LEU A 12 -2.74 -0.05 35.13
C LEU A 12 -2.54 -1.55 35.43
N ASP A 13 -1.82 -2.27 34.57
CA ASP A 13 -1.65 -3.72 34.64
C ASP A 13 -0.82 -4.19 35.86
N ILE A 14 0.23 -3.47 36.28
CA ILE A 14 1.00 -3.83 37.51
C ILE A 14 0.16 -3.58 38.79
N GLY A 15 -1.01 -2.95 38.68
CA GLY A 15 -1.72 -2.50 39.87
C GLY A 15 -0.97 -1.39 40.60
N PHE A 16 -0.02 -0.70 39.94
CA PHE A 16 0.57 0.55 40.45
C PHE A 16 -0.54 1.59 40.66
N PHE A 17 -1.50 1.60 39.73
CA PHE A 17 -2.78 2.28 39.87
C PHE A 17 -3.91 1.37 40.36
N GLY A 18 -3.63 0.12 40.75
CA GLY A 18 -4.60 -0.89 41.21
C GLY A 18 -5.48 -0.40 42.34
N ARG A 19 -4.91 0.43 43.23
CA ARG A 19 -5.61 1.11 44.34
C ARG A 19 -6.26 2.43 43.95
N LEU A 20 -5.88 3.00 42.81
CA LEU A 20 -6.46 4.23 42.29
C LEU A 20 -7.72 3.89 41.51
N SER A 21 -8.77 4.66 41.78
CA SER A 21 -10.06 4.48 41.11
C SER A 21 -9.93 4.69 39.60
N ALA A 22 -10.88 4.18 38.83
CA ALA A 22 -10.90 4.34 37.37
C ALA A 22 -10.84 5.82 36.96
N GLU A 23 -11.54 6.69 37.69
CA GLU A 23 -11.55 8.14 37.47
C GLU A 23 -10.18 8.76 37.72
N ALA A 24 -9.45 8.32 38.76
CA ALA A 24 -8.12 8.82 39.05
C ALA A 24 -7.11 8.45 37.95
N ARG A 25 -7.22 7.23 37.42
CA ARG A 25 -6.40 6.73 36.29
C ARG A 25 -6.65 7.53 35.03
N PHE A 26 -7.93 7.73 34.69
CA PHE A 26 -8.33 8.55 33.56
C PHE A 26 -7.81 9.99 33.71
N THR A 27 -8.02 10.60 34.88
CA THR A 27 -7.56 11.95 35.19
C THR A 27 -6.04 12.09 35.07
N ALA A 28 -5.28 11.09 35.53
CA ALA A 28 -3.82 11.07 35.38
C ALA A 28 -3.38 11.04 33.91
N GLY A 29 -4.05 10.24 33.06
CA GLY A 29 -3.78 10.22 31.62
C GLY A 29 -4.02 11.57 30.95
N ILE A 30 -5.14 12.24 31.28
CA ILE A 30 -5.45 13.60 30.82
C ILE A 30 -4.39 14.59 31.31
N ALA A 31 -3.99 14.52 32.58
CA ALA A 31 -2.97 15.39 33.16
C ALA A 31 -1.60 15.22 32.46
N ILE A 32 -1.21 13.99 32.12
CA ILE A 32 0.01 13.71 31.34
C ILE A 32 -0.09 14.33 29.94
N GLY A 33 -1.23 14.17 29.26
CA GLY A 33 -1.46 14.80 27.95
C GLY A 33 -1.30 16.32 28.00
N ALA A 34 -1.92 16.96 29.00
CA ALA A 34 -1.79 18.40 29.22
C ALA A 34 -0.35 18.83 29.56
N ALA A 35 0.35 18.07 30.40
CA ALA A 35 1.74 18.34 30.75
C ALA A 35 2.68 18.25 29.54
N LEU A 36 2.46 17.29 28.63
CA LEU A 36 3.22 17.17 27.39
C LEU A 36 3.00 18.34 26.45
N LEU A 37 1.76 18.84 26.32
CA LEU A 37 1.46 20.04 25.52
C LEU A 37 2.09 21.29 26.14
N ALA A 38 2.01 21.44 27.47
CA ALA A 38 2.65 22.54 28.18
C ALA A 38 4.19 22.49 28.00
N ALA A 39 4.79 21.31 28.11
CA ALA A 39 6.21 21.12 27.85
C ALA A 39 6.56 21.43 26.38
N GLY A 40 5.73 21.01 25.43
CA GLY A 40 5.86 21.36 24.01
C GLY A 40 5.89 22.87 23.80
N GLU A 41 4.98 23.61 24.42
CA GLU A 41 4.94 25.08 24.36
C GLU A 41 6.19 25.72 25.00
N VAL A 42 6.66 25.22 26.15
CA VAL A 42 7.89 25.72 26.79
C VAL A 42 9.11 25.46 25.91
N VAL A 43 9.25 24.25 25.36
CA VAL A 43 10.33 23.87 24.45
C VAL A 43 10.27 24.68 23.16
N ARG A 44 9.07 24.96 22.63
CA ARG A 44 8.88 25.80 21.45
C ARG A 44 9.39 27.23 21.66
N ARG A 45 9.22 27.77 22.87
CA ARG A 45 9.70 29.12 23.23
C ARG A 45 11.20 29.16 23.54
N ARG A 46 11.79 28.07 24.03
CA ARG A 46 13.17 28.04 24.55
C ARG A 46 14.19 27.31 23.66
N ALA A 47 13.74 26.42 22.79
CA ALA A 47 14.57 25.52 22.00
C ALA A 47 14.06 25.39 20.55
N ALA A 48 14.53 24.36 19.82
CA ALA A 48 14.16 24.15 18.42
C ALA A 48 12.67 23.76 18.26
N ALA A 49 11.97 24.42 17.33
CA ALA A 49 10.56 24.16 17.02
C ALA A 49 10.28 22.69 16.67
N ALA A 50 11.25 21.98 16.07
CA ALA A 50 11.12 20.57 15.73
C ALA A 50 10.95 19.65 16.95
N ALA A 51 11.64 19.95 18.06
CA ALA A 51 11.53 19.15 19.29
C ALA A 51 10.15 19.31 19.95
N ALA A 52 9.59 20.53 19.90
CA ALA A 52 8.26 20.83 20.42
C ALA A 52 7.16 20.03 19.70
N VAL A 53 7.28 19.85 18.39
CA VAL A 53 6.29 19.10 17.58
C VAL A 53 6.10 17.67 18.09
N GLY A 54 7.18 17.00 18.50
CA GLY A 54 7.10 15.65 19.06
C GLY A 54 6.33 15.60 20.38
N LEU A 55 6.54 16.59 21.27
CA LEU A 55 5.84 16.71 22.54
C LEU A 55 4.36 17.05 22.34
N ASP A 56 4.05 17.96 21.42
CA ASP A 56 2.66 18.33 21.12
C ASP A 56 1.88 17.15 20.53
N ALA A 57 2.47 16.43 19.58
CA ALA A 57 1.85 15.25 18.99
C ALA A 57 1.66 14.14 20.05
N ALA A 58 2.63 13.98 20.96
CA ALA A 58 2.52 13.05 22.07
C ALA A 58 1.40 13.42 23.04
N GLY A 59 1.23 14.71 23.35
CA GLY A 59 0.16 15.20 24.22
C GLY A 59 -1.23 15.00 23.62
N VAL A 60 -1.43 15.35 22.34
CA VAL A 60 -2.72 15.12 21.64
C VAL A 60 -3.07 13.63 21.60
N GLY A 61 -2.13 12.77 21.23
CA GLY A 61 -2.43 11.34 21.21
C GLY A 61 -2.53 10.72 22.61
N ALA A 62 -1.93 11.30 23.65
CA ALA A 62 -2.17 10.88 25.03
C ALA A 62 -3.64 11.15 25.44
N PHE A 63 -4.23 12.28 25.04
CA PHE A 63 -5.68 12.49 25.23
C PHE A 63 -6.52 11.44 24.52
N MET A 64 -6.24 11.17 23.25
CA MET A 64 -6.96 10.17 22.46
C MET A 64 -6.89 8.78 23.08
N VAL A 65 -5.69 8.34 23.48
CA VAL A 65 -5.50 7.04 24.12
C VAL A 65 -6.18 6.98 25.49
N THR A 66 -6.13 8.06 26.26
CA THR A 66 -6.78 8.10 27.58
C THR A 66 -8.30 8.00 27.45
N ILE A 67 -8.90 8.66 26.45
CA ILE A 67 -10.33 8.54 26.14
C ILE A 67 -10.68 7.12 25.73
N ALA A 68 -9.89 6.50 24.86
CA ALA A 68 -10.06 5.11 24.46
C ALA A 68 -10.02 4.16 25.66
N LEU A 69 -9.03 4.33 26.56
CA LEU A 69 -8.91 3.55 27.79
C LEU A 69 -10.11 3.76 28.71
N GLY A 70 -10.61 5.00 28.81
CA GLY A 70 -11.81 5.33 29.57
C GLY A 70 -13.02 4.51 29.15
N VAL A 71 -13.18 4.26 27.85
CA VAL A 71 -14.30 3.49 27.29
C VAL A 71 -14.03 1.99 27.35
N PHE A 72 -12.92 1.52 26.78
CA PHE A 72 -12.71 0.08 26.54
C PHE A 72 -12.14 -0.69 27.73
N VAL A 73 -11.38 -0.03 28.61
CA VAL A 73 -10.63 -0.71 29.67
C VAL A 73 -11.16 -0.35 31.05
N LEU A 74 -11.52 0.92 31.25
CA LEU A 74 -11.98 1.42 32.54
C LEU A 74 -13.50 1.42 32.66
N ASP A 75 -14.23 1.23 31.56
CA ASP A 75 -15.71 1.24 31.48
C ASP A 75 -16.35 2.46 32.19
N LEU A 76 -15.66 3.60 32.12
CA LEU A 76 -16.10 4.87 32.73
C LEU A 76 -17.19 5.55 31.91
N PHE A 77 -17.18 5.31 30.60
CA PHE A 77 -18.03 5.99 29.65
C PHE A 77 -18.66 4.97 28.71
N GLY A 78 -19.97 5.10 28.52
CA GLY A 78 -20.64 4.37 27.44
C GLY A 78 -20.09 4.78 26.05
N PRO A 79 -20.31 3.95 25.01
CA PRO A 79 -19.77 4.19 23.67
C PRO A 79 -20.12 5.57 23.09
N GLU A 80 -21.33 6.08 23.35
CA GLU A 80 -21.78 7.39 22.88
C GLU A 80 -21.00 8.55 23.53
N MET A 81 -20.77 8.48 24.84
CA MET A 81 -19.97 9.48 25.55
C MET A 81 -18.49 9.39 25.14
N GLY A 82 -17.97 8.17 24.97
CA GLY A 82 -16.65 7.90 24.43
C GLY A 82 -16.41 8.51 23.04
N ALA A 83 -17.39 8.35 22.17
CA ALA A 83 -17.42 8.95 20.84
C ALA A 83 -17.39 10.49 20.89
N ASN A 84 -18.24 11.10 21.73
CA ASN A 84 -18.27 12.56 21.91
C ASN A 84 -16.97 13.11 22.48
N LEU A 85 -16.38 12.45 23.48
CA LEU A 85 -15.09 12.82 24.05
C LEU A 85 -13.96 12.71 23.01
N THR A 86 -13.99 11.65 22.19
CA THR A 86 -13.03 11.45 21.11
C THR A 86 -13.13 12.57 20.07
N LEU A 87 -14.35 12.93 19.68
CA LEU A 87 -14.57 14.05 18.77
C LEU A 87 -14.04 15.36 19.38
N ALA A 88 -14.32 15.62 20.67
CA ALA A 88 -13.83 16.80 21.36
C ALA A 88 -12.29 16.85 21.40
N ALA A 89 -11.63 15.71 21.67
CA ALA A 89 -10.17 15.61 21.65
C ALA A 89 -9.60 15.77 20.23
N GLY A 90 -10.31 15.28 19.20
CA GLY A 90 -9.97 15.50 17.80
C GLY A 90 -9.98 16.98 17.46
N LEU A 91 -11.09 17.65 17.73
CA LEU A 91 -11.26 19.09 17.49
C LEU A 91 -10.21 19.90 18.26
N PHE A 92 -9.93 19.54 19.51
CA PHE A 92 -8.86 20.17 20.29
C PHE A 92 -7.49 19.97 19.62
N GLY A 93 -7.15 18.74 19.21
CA GLY A 93 -5.90 18.44 18.52
C GLY A 93 -5.76 19.18 17.19
N ALA A 94 -6.85 19.31 16.44
CA ALA A 94 -6.90 20.07 15.20
C ALA A 94 -6.73 21.58 15.44
N ALA A 95 -7.41 22.15 16.44
CA ALA A 95 -7.23 23.54 16.83
C ALA A 95 -5.79 23.81 17.29
N TRP A 96 -5.21 22.90 18.09
CA TRP A 96 -3.83 22.97 18.53
C TRP A 96 -2.85 22.91 17.36
N SER A 97 -3.11 22.02 16.40
CA SER A 97 -2.35 21.87 15.17
C SER A 97 -2.33 23.15 14.32
N VAL A 98 -3.50 23.78 14.10
CA VAL A 98 -3.62 25.06 13.37
C VAL A 98 -2.88 26.17 14.12
N ARG A 99 -3.08 26.29 15.44
CA ARG A 99 -2.39 27.28 16.29
C ARG A 99 -0.86 27.13 16.21
N THR A 100 -0.37 25.90 16.31
CA THR A 100 1.06 25.60 16.34
C THR A 100 1.69 25.48 14.94
N ARG A 101 0.87 25.56 13.89
CA ARG A 101 1.24 25.34 12.47
C ARG A 101 1.97 24.00 12.26
N SER A 102 1.59 22.97 13.01
CA SER A 102 2.26 21.67 13.02
C SER A 102 1.45 20.58 12.31
N VAL A 103 1.90 20.20 11.12
CA VAL A 103 1.28 19.13 10.31
C VAL A 103 1.27 17.79 11.07
N THR A 104 2.32 17.46 11.81
CA THR A 104 2.43 16.21 12.57
C THR A 104 1.37 16.09 13.66
N VAL A 105 1.04 17.20 14.34
CA VAL A 105 -0.03 17.23 15.34
C VAL A 105 -1.39 17.01 14.65
N GLY A 106 -1.61 17.67 13.50
CA GLY A 106 -2.83 17.47 12.69
C GLY A 106 -2.99 16.03 12.21
N ILE A 107 -1.90 15.39 11.78
CA ILE A 107 -1.88 13.96 11.42
C ILE A 107 -2.29 13.09 12.60
N ALA A 108 -1.75 13.33 13.80
CA ALA A 108 -2.09 12.58 14.99
C ALA A 108 -3.58 12.76 15.39
N ALA A 109 -4.09 13.99 15.32
CA ALA A 109 -5.49 14.29 15.60
C ALA A 109 -6.45 13.59 14.63
N VAL A 110 -6.14 13.64 13.32
CA VAL A 110 -6.94 12.96 12.28
C VAL A 110 -6.88 11.44 12.43
N LEU A 111 -5.69 10.85 12.65
CA LEU A 111 -5.56 9.40 12.87
C LEU A 111 -6.38 8.94 14.08
N GLY A 112 -6.28 9.64 15.21
CA GLY A 112 -7.08 9.31 16.39
C GLY A 112 -8.58 9.39 16.11
N SER A 113 -9.02 10.42 15.37
CA SER A 113 -10.43 10.64 15.06
C SER A 113 -11.02 9.64 14.06
N PHE A 114 -10.19 8.97 13.24
CA PHE A 114 -10.66 7.91 12.34
C PHE A 114 -10.54 6.50 12.94
N ILE A 115 -9.49 6.24 13.73
CA ILE A 115 -9.25 4.91 14.32
C ILE A 115 -10.28 4.63 15.42
N LEU A 116 -10.56 5.62 16.28
CA LEU A 116 -11.40 5.41 17.45
C LEU A 116 -12.86 5.10 17.11
N PRO A 117 -13.53 5.79 16.15
CA PRO A 117 -14.87 5.41 15.73
C PRO A 117 -14.97 4.00 15.16
N VAL A 118 -13.93 3.52 14.45
CA VAL A 118 -13.89 2.14 13.95
C VAL A 118 -13.79 1.15 15.12
N ALA A 119 -12.98 1.47 16.13
CA ALA A 119 -12.90 0.68 17.36
C ALA A 119 -14.21 0.72 18.17
N PHE A 120 -14.86 1.88 18.27
CA PHE A 120 -16.15 2.02 18.98
C PHE A 120 -17.30 1.40 18.20
N GLY A 121 -17.25 1.42 16.86
CA GLY A 121 -18.31 0.91 15.99
C GLY A 121 -18.55 -0.59 16.10
N GLU A 122 -17.59 -1.35 16.62
CA GLU A 122 -17.82 -2.77 16.97
C GLU A 122 -18.65 -2.94 18.26
N GLN A 123 -18.76 -1.90 19.09
CA GLN A 123 -19.53 -1.89 20.34
C GLN A 123 -20.79 -1.03 20.28
N ALA A 124 -20.78 0.05 19.50
CA ALA A 124 -21.89 0.98 19.35
C ALA A 124 -22.92 0.41 18.36
N HIS A 125 -24.13 0.12 18.85
CA HIS A 125 -25.23 -0.44 18.06
C HIS A 125 -25.86 0.57 17.06
N SER A 126 -25.23 1.73 16.81
CA SER A 126 -25.82 2.82 16.02
C SER A 126 -24.96 3.18 14.82
N ASP A 127 -25.41 2.76 13.62
CA ASP A 127 -24.81 3.13 12.33
C ASP A 127 -24.72 4.66 12.17
N LEU A 128 -25.74 5.38 12.65
CA LEU A 128 -25.82 6.85 12.59
C LEU A 128 -24.63 7.51 13.29
N LEU A 129 -24.32 7.06 14.50
CA LEU A 129 -23.22 7.63 15.29
C LEU A 129 -21.88 7.42 14.57
N GLY A 130 -21.65 6.23 14.01
CA GLY A 130 -20.46 5.94 13.21
C GLY A 130 -20.33 6.87 12.00
N GLY A 131 -21.41 7.05 11.23
CA GLY A 131 -21.46 7.96 10.09
C GLY A 131 -21.20 9.42 10.49
N MET A 132 -21.78 9.89 11.60
CA MET A 132 -21.58 11.24 12.12
C MET A 132 -20.14 11.49 12.59
N LEU A 133 -19.51 10.53 13.27
CA LEU A 133 -18.12 10.65 13.72
C LEU A 133 -17.14 10.72 12.53
N LEU A 134 -17.34 9.89 11.51
CA LEU A 134 -16.56 9.93 10.27
C LEU A 134 -16.76 11.27 9.54
N THR A 135 -17.99 11.78 9.51
CA THR A 135 -18.30 13.12 8.96
C THR A 135 -17.53 14.21 9.70
N ALA A 136 -17.50 14.15 11.02
CA ALA A 136 -16.84 15.15 11.84
C ALA A 136 -15.31 15.06 11.72
N ALA A 137 -14.74 13.85 11.64
CA ALA A 137 -13.32 13.64 11.37
C ALA A 137 -12.92 14.17 9.98
N LEU A 138 -13.75 13.94 8.96
CA LEU A 138 -13.59 14.52 7.63
C LEU A 138 -13.62 16.04 7.67
N ALA A 139 -14.67 16.63 8.26
CA ALA A 139 -14.85 18.07 8.35
C ALA A 139 -13.67 18.72 9.08
N MET A 140 -13.17 18.11 10.15
CA MET A 140 -12.00 18.55 10.90
C MET A 140 -10.73 18.57 10.03
N GLY A 141 -10.46 17.49 9.28
CA GLY A 141 -9.29 17.41 8.39
C GLY A 141 -9.34 18.44 7.25
N LEU A 142 -10.51 18.61 6.64
CA LEU A 142 -10.76 19.62 5.60
C LEU A 142 -10.68 21.05 6.15
N ALA A 143 -11.21 21.29 7.35
CA ALA A 143 -11.15 22.60 8.01
C ALA A 143 -9.71 23.01 8.35
N MET A 144 -8.86 22.08 8.79
CA MET A 144 -7.44 22.39 9.02
C MET A 144 -6.74 22.85 7.74
N HIS A 145 -7.07 22.24 6.59
CA HIS A 145 -6.56 22.70 5.29
C HIS A 145 -7.17 24.03 4.84
N ALA A 146 -8.46 24.25 5.14
CA ALA A 146 -9.11 25.52 4.88
C ALA A 146 -8.47 26.67 5.68
N LEU A 147 -8.10 26.44 6.94
CA LEU A 147 -7.56 27.45 7.83
C LEU A 147 -6.04 27.62 7.76
N GLY A 148 -5.30 26.57 7.39
CA GLY A 148 -3.83 26.56 7.41
C GLY A 148 -3.16 26.54 6.03
N ASP A 149 -3.94 26.74 4.96
CA ASP A 149 -3.53 26.77 3.56
C ASP A 149 -2.75 25.51 3.11
N GLY A 150 -1.89 25.65 2.10
CA GLY A 150 -1.15 24.54 1.48
C GLY A 150 -0.23 23.76 2.42
N ARG A 151 0.07 24.28 3.62
CA ARG A 151 0.88 23.57 4.64
C ARG A 151 0.19 22.29 5.12
N PHE A 152 -1.14 22.31 5.19
CA PHE A 152 -1.94 21.18 5.64
C PHE A 152 -2.43 20.29 4.49
N ALA A 153 -1.85 20.43 3.29
CA ALA A 153 -2.18 19.57 2.15
C ALA A 153 -1.99 18.08 2.47
N ALA A 154 -0.97 17.72 3.25
CA ALA A 154 -0.75 16.35 3.71
C ALA A 154 -1.89 15.85 4.62
N VAL A 155 -2.41 16.71 5.51
CA VAL A 155 -3.54 16.38 6.40
C VAL A 155 -4.82 16.18 5.58
N ARG A 156 -5.07 17.03 4.58
CA ARG A 156 -6.18 16.87 3.64
C ARG A 156 -6.13 15.51 2.94
N TRP A 157 -4.98 15.16 2.35
CA TRP A 157 -4.80 13.88 1.67
C TRP A 157 -4.97 12.69 2.60
N LEU A 158 -4.37 12.75 3.79
CA LEU A 158 -4.53 11.71 4.80
C LEU A 158 -5.99 11.54 5.23
N THR A 159 -6.72 12.63 5.42
CA THR A 159 -8.15 12.63 5.80
C THR A 159 -8.99 11.93 4.74
N ILE A 160 -8.76 12.21 3.46
CA ILE A 160 -9.47 11.55 2.36
C ILE A 160 -9.13 10.07 2.29
N VAL A 161 -7.85 9.70 2.42
CA VAL A 161 -7.43 8.28 2.43
C VAL A 161 -8.07 7.53 3.60
N LEU A 162 -8.03 8.10 4.81
CA LEU A 162 -8.63 7.48 5.99
C LEU A 162 -10.15 7.39 5.87
N LEU A 163 -10.82 8.39 5.29
CA LEU A 163 -12.25 8.33 4.99
C LEU A 163 -12.57 7.20 4.00
N LEU A 164 -11.79 7.02 2.93
CA LEU A 164 -12.04 5.93 1.97
C LEU A 164 -11.89 4.56 2.64
N LEU A 165 -10.88 4.41 3.49
CA LEU A 165 -10.63 3.15 4.20
C LEU A 165 -11.72 2.88 5.25
N SER A 166 -11.92 3.80 6.19
CA SER A 166 -12.85 3.64 7.31
C SER A 166 -14.31 3.79 6.90
N GLY A 167 -14.62 4.77 6.05
CA GLY A 167 -15.95 4.97 5.46
C GLY A 167 -16.33 3.83 4.53
N GLY A 168 -15.39 3.28 3.75
CA GLY A 168 -15.62 2.07 2.96
C GLY A 168 -16.01 0.87 3.84
N VAL A 169 -15.23 0.61 4.90
CA VAL A 169 -15.55 -0.45 5.89
C VAL A 169 -16.91 -0.20 6.56
N TRP A 170 -17.20 1.03 6.95
CA TRP A 170 -18.48 1.40 7.57
C TRP A 170 -19.64 1.20 6.59
N THR A 171 -19.53 1.65 5.33
CA THR A 171 -20.58 1.44 4.32
C THR A 171 -20.80 -0.04 4.00
N ALA A 172 -19.74 -0.85 4.03
CA ALA A 172 -19.84 -2.30 3.80
C ALA A 172 -20.47 -3.05 4.98
N ARG A 173 -20.39 -2.51 6.20
CA ARG A 173 -20.99 -3.08 7.41
C ARG A 173 -22.42 -2.60 7.65
N SER A 174 -22.73 -1.37 7.26
CA SER A 174 -24.05 -0.77 7.51
C SER A 174 -25.13 -1.40 6.63
N ALA A 175 -26.11 -2.01 7.28
CA ALA A 175 -27.25 -2.62 6.60
C ALA A 175 -28.26 -1.58 6.07
N ASP A 176 -28.33 -0.40 6.71
CA ASP A 176 -29.35 0.60 6.39
C ASP A 176 -28.95 1.49 5.19
N ALA A 177 -29.48 1.12 4.03
CA ALA A 177 -29.32 1.87 2.78
C ALA A 177 -29.81 3.31 2.83
N SER A 178 -30.83 3.58 3.66
CA SER A 178 -31.41 4.91 3.81
C SER A 178 -30.47 5.87 4.53
N LEU A 179 -29.51 5.35 5.30
CA LEU A 179 -28.53 6.12 6.05
C LEU A 179 -27.18 6.20 5.33
N THR A 180 -26.71 5.11 4.72
CA THR A 180 -25.42 5.09 4.01
C THR A 180 -25.37 6.07 2.85
N SER A 181 -26.44 6.15 2.07
CA SER A 181 -26.51 6.98 0.85
C SER A 181 -26.42 8.49 1.16
N PRO A 182 -27.23 9.06 2.07
CA PRO A 182 -27.12 10.47 2.41
C PRO A 182 -25.81 10.81 3.12
N MET A 183 -25.27 9.93 3.99
CA MET A 183 -23.96 10.16 4.60
C MET A 183 -22.85 10.23 3.55
N TYR A 184 -22.87 9.32 2.58
CA TYR A 184 -21.91 9.36 1.48
C TYR A 184 -22.03 10.65 0.66
N LEU A 185 -23.26 11.06 0.30
CA LEU A 185 -23.47 12.32 -0.43
C LEU A 185 -23.00 13.53 0.37
N LEU A 186 -23.20 13.53 1.69
CA LEU A 186 -22.68 14.57 2.57
C LEU A 186 -21.16 14.62 2.54
N TRP A 187 -20.47 13.48 2.67
CA TRP A 187 -19.01 13.42 2.58
C TRP A 187 -18.50 13.88 1.22
N PHE A 188 -19.15 13.42 0.15
CA PHE A 188 -18.83 13.81 -1.22
C PHE A 188 -18.98 15.33 -1.40
N ALA A 189 -20.09 15.91 -0.94
CA ALA A 189 -20.34 17.34 -1.01
C ALA A 189 -19.32 18.16 -0.19
N LEU A 190 -18.91 17.69 1.00
CA LEU A 190 -17.87 18.33 1.80
C LEU A 190 -16.52 18.35 1.08
N ILE A 191 -16.13 17.23 0.47
CA ILE A 191 -14.86 17.13 -0.30
C ILE A 191 -14.91 18.02 -1.53
N VAL A 192 -16.01 17.99 -2.29
CA VAL A 192 -16.21 18.82 -3.48
C VAL A 192 -16.24 20.31 -3.11
N GLY A 193 -16.95 20.67 -2.05
CA GLY A 193 -17.01 22.05 -1.55
C GLY A 193 -15.65 22.57 -1.10
N GLU A 194 -14.87 21.77 -0.37
CA GLU A 194 -13.52 22.15 0.02
C GLU A 194 -12.60 22.29 -1.19
N ALA A 195 -12.67 21.39 -2.18
CA ALA A 195 -11.89 21.50 -3.41
C ALA A 195 -12.23 22.78 -4.21
N THR A 196 -13.50 23.18 -4.21
CA THR A 196 -13.95 24.47 -4.76
C THR A 196 -13.32 25.64 -4.00
N LEU A 197 -13.40 25.65 -2.66
CA LEU A 197 -12.80 26.70 -1.84
C LEU A 197 -11.27 26.76 -1.99
N ALA A 198 -10.61 25.63 -2.17
CA ALA A 198 -9.19 25.55 -2.45
C ALA A 198 -8.85 26.13 -3.83
N ALA A 199 -9.65 25.85 -4.86
CA ALA A 199 -9.46 26.40 -6.20
C ALA A 199 -9.66 27.92 -6.24
N ILE A 200 -10.70 28.44 -5.55
CA ILE A 200 -10.95 29.89 -5.41
C ILE A 200 -9.79 30.60 -4.69
N ARG A 201 -9.09 29.90 -3.78
CA ARG A 201 -7.87 30.40 -3.12
C ARG A 201 -6.60 30.30 -3.98
N GLY A 202 -6.72 29.92 -5.26
CA GLY A 202 -5.57 29.78 -6.17
C GLY A 202 -4.68 28.57 -5.86
N GLN A 203 -5.15 27.62 -5.05
CA GLN A 203 -4.37 26.41 -4.76
C GLN A 203 -4.36 25.46 -5.95
N SER A 204 -3.40 24.52 -5.94
CA SER A 204 -3.11 23.62 -7.06
C SER A 204 -4.36 23.00 -7.69
N ALA A 205 -4.65 23.42 -8.93
CA ALA A 205 -5.72 22.90 -9.77
C ALA A 205 -5.69 21.36 -9.84
N ARG A 206 -4.50 20.80 -10.05
CA ARG A 206 -4.27 19.35 -10.18
C ARG A 206 -4.62 18.60 -8.89
N ALA A 207 -4.23 19.14 -7.73
CA ALA A 207 -4.53 18.51 -6.45
C ALA A 207 -6.04 18.49 -6.20
N ASN A 208 -6.73 19.61 -6.46
CA ASN A 208 -8.18 19.71 -6.30
C ASN A 208 -8.93 18.75 -7.24
N SER A 209 -8.53 18.68 -8.51
CA SER A 209 -9.10 17.71 -9.46
C SER A 209 -8.89 16.26 -9.00
N ALA A 210 -7.70 15.92 -8.50
CA ALA A 210 -7.41 14.57 -8.01
C ALA A 210 -8.28 14.20 -6.79
N VAL A 211 -8.50 15.15 -5.87
CA VAL A 211 -9.38 14.97 -4.71
C VAL A 211 -10.82 14.68 -5.14
N VAL A 212 -11.36 15.46 -6.08
CA VAL A 212 -12.73 15.25 -6.61
C VAL A 212 -12.85 13.90 -7.32
N VAL A 213 -11.86 13.53 -8.14
CA VAL A 213 -11.81 12.20 -8.79
C VAL A 213 -11.86 11.07 -7.78
N ILE A 214 -11.05 11.15 -6.73
CA ILE A 214 -10.96 10.11 -5.70
C ILE A 214 -12.29 10.00 -4.94
N ALA A 215 -12.94 11.11 -4.62
CA ALA A 215 -14.27 11.12 -4.04
C ALA A 215 -15.34 10.55 -5.00
N SER A 216 -15.24 10.80 -6.30
CA SER A 216 -16.15 10.20 -7.30
C SER A 216 -15.96 8.69 -7.41
N LEU A 217 -14.71 8.21 -7.37
CA LEU A 217 -14.41 6.78 -7.36
C LEU A 217 -15.02 6.07 -6.14
N GLY A 218 -14.96 6.70 -4.96
CA GLY A 218 -15.62 6.18 -3.76
C GLY A 218 -17.12 5.98 -3.95
N ALA A 219 -17.79 6.86 -4.71
CA ALA A 219 -19.24 6.80 -4.92
C ALA A 219 -19.60 5.55 -5.71
N CYS A 220 -18.76 5.25 -6.70
CA CYS A 220 -18.89 4.04 -7.49
C CYS A 220 -18.53 2.79 -6.70
N CYS A 221 -17.54 2.84 -5.79
CA CYS A 221 -17.21 1.71 -4.92
C CYS A 221 -18.37 1.34 -3.99
N VAL A 222 -19.00 2.32 -3.33
CA VAL A 222 -20.19 2.11 -2.48
C VAL A 222 -21.33 1.48 -3.27
N GLN A 223 -21.44 1.83 -4.54
CA GLN A 223 -22.41 1.24 -5.42
C GLN A 223 -22.09 -0.22 -5.79
N VAL A 224 -20.83 -0.52 -6.11
CA VAL A 224 -20.41 -1.90 -6.42
C VAL A 224 -20.71 -2.83 -5.24
N SER A 225 -20.60 -2.38 -3.99
CA SER A 225 -20.99 -3.21 -2.83
C SER A 225 -22.48 -3.59 -2.82
N VAL A 226 -23.37 -2.73 -3.33
CA VAL A 226 -24.82 -3.03 -3.37
C VAL A 226 -25.15 -4.13 -4.38
N TRP A 227 -24.37 -4.21 -5.44
CA TRP A 227 -24.56 -5.21 -6.49
C TRP A 227 -24.34 -6.63 -5.98
N GLY A 228 -23.38 -6.80 -5.05
CA GLY A 228 -23.05 -8.08 -4.43
C GLY A 228 -24.21 -8.73 -3.69
N GLU A 229 -25.17 -7.94 -3.20
CA GLU A 229 -26.22 -8.42 -2.31
C GLU A 229 -27.47 -8.92 -3.04
N ARG A 230 -27.75 -8.49 -4.29
CA ARG A 230 -29.11 -8.63 -4.84
C ARG A 230 -29.28 -9.36 -6.17
N GLY A 231 -28.26 -9.55 -7.00
CA GLY A 231 -28.34 -10.40 -8.21
C GLY A 231 -29.45 -10.09 -9.23
N THR A 232 -30.30 -9.09 -9.01
CA THR A 232 -31.47 -8.72 -9.80
C THR A 232 -31.44 -7.24 -10.18
N LEU A 233 -32.21 -6.87 -11.21
CA LEU A 233 -32.41 -5.48 -11.65
C LEU A 233 -32.70 -4.54 -10.46
N PHE A 234 -32.05 -3.38 -10.44
CA PHE A 234 -32.24 -2.38 -9.39
C PHE A 234 -33.69 -1.89 -9.36
N SER A 235 -34.30 -1.92 -8.18
CA SER A 235 -35.56 -1.21 -7.94
C SER A 235 -35.29 0.28 -7.92
N PHE A 236 -36.12 1.07 -8.61
CA PHE A 236 -36.10 2.53 -8.51
C PHE A 236 -36.28 3.04 -7.07
N ALA A 237 -36.80 2.22 -6.17
CA ALA A 237 -36.95 2.53 -4.75
C ALA A 237 -35.62 2.46 -3.96
N ASP A 238 -34.56 1.88 -4.52
CA ASP A 238 -33.27 1.80 -3.83
C ASP A 238 -32.50 3.11 -3.97
N LEU A 239 -32.46 3.89 -2.89
CA LEU A 239 -31.72 5.16 -2.80
C LEU A 239 -30.24 5.02 -3.20
N ARG A 240 -29.63 3.85 -3.01
CA ARG A 240 -28.22 3.63 -3.37
C ARG A 240 -27.98 3.63 -4.88
N ALA A 241 -28.98 3.24 -5.69
CA ALA A 241 -28.88 3.27 -7.15
C ALA A 241 -28.81 4.72 -7.71
N TRP A 242 -29.38 5.67 -6.97
CA TRP A 242 -29.39 7.09 -7.35
C TRP A 242 -28.12 7.84 -6.94
N LEU A 243 -27.24 7.22 -6.14
CA LEU A 243 -26.04 7.85 -5.58
C LEU A 243 -25.11 8.46 -6.64
N PRO A 244 -24.78 7.78 -7.76
CA PRO A 244 -23.93 8.37 -8.80
C PRO A 244 -24.62 9.54 -9.50
N ILE A 245 -25.94 9.44 -9.73
CA ILE A 245 -26.71 10.51 -10.38
C ILE A 245 -26.72 11.76 -9.47
N ALA A 246 -26.96 11.58 -8.17
CA ALA A 246 -26.93 12.66 -7.19
C ALA A 246 -25.52 13.28 -7.07
N ALA A 247 -24.46 12.46 -7.00
CA ALA A 247 -23.08 12.94 -7.02
C ALA A 247 -22.75 13.68 -8.32
N GLY A 248 -23.24 13.19 -9.47
CA GLY A 248 -23.15 13.86 -10.75
C GLY A 248 -23.85 15.22 -10.76
N GLY A 249 -25.03 15.32 -10.14
CA GLY A 249 -25.73 16.58 -9.93
C GLY A 249 -24.94 17.59 -9.10
N VAL A 250 -24.31 17.15 -8.00
CA VAL A 250 -23.42 17.99 -7.17
C VAL A 250 -22.24 18.52 -7.99
N LEU A 251 -21.61 17.66 -8.80
CA LEU A 251 -20.50 18.06 -9.67
C LEU A 251 -20.93 18.99 -10.80
N LEU A 252 -22.12 18.80 -11.36
CA LEU A 252 -22.67 19.73 -12.35
C LEU A 252 -22.89 21.11 -11.73
N GLY A 253 -23.44 21.16 -10.51
CA GLY A 253 -23.55 22.39 -9.73
C GLY A 253 -22.19 23.06 -9.49
N GLN A 254 -21.17 22.27 -9.12
CA GLN A 254 -19.80 22.77 -8.98
C GLN A 254 -19.26 23.34 -10.30
N ALA A 255 -19.44 22.64 -11.42
CA ALA A 255 -18.97 23.08 -12.72
C ALA A 255 -19.62 24.41 -13.16
N LEU A 256 -20.93 24.53 -12.94
CA LEU A 256 -21.69 25.77 -13.23
C LEU A 256 -21.24 26.93 -12.34
N LEU A 257 -21.01 26.67 -11.04
CA LEU A 257 -20.50 27.66 -10.10
C LEU A 257 -19.10 28.16 -10.53
N LEU A 258 -18.19 27.24 -10.83
CA LEU A 258 -16.81 27.57 -11.21
C LEU A 258 -16.71 28.29 -12.56
N ARG A 259 -17.67 28.06 -13.47
CA ARG A 259 -17.76 28.80 -14.74
C ARG A 259 -17.89 30.30 -14.53
N GLY A 260 -18.56 30.74 -13.46
CA GLY A 260 -18.68 32.17 -13.12
C GLY A 260 -17.36 32.83 -12.71
N PHE A 261 -16.36 32.06 -12.30
CA PHE A 261 -15.02 32.56 -11.95
C PHE A 261 -14.04 32.52 -13.13
N VAL A 262 -14.43 31.91 -14.26
CA VAL A 262 -13.63 31.94 -15.48
C VAL A 262 -14.01 33.22 -16.23
N SER A 263 -13.34 34.32 -15.92
CA SER A 263 -13.50 35.55 -16.71
C SER A 263 -13.14 35.24 -18.16
N THR A 264 -14.06 35.52 -19.08
CA THR A 264 -13.71 35.66 -20.49
C THR A 264 -12.79 36.88 -20.57
N GLU A 265 -11.48 36.64 -20.58
CA GLU A 265 -10.47 37.70 -20.72
C GLU A 265 -10.88 38.60 -21.88
N THR A 266 -11.21 39.85 -21.53
CA THR A 266 -11.15 40.98 -22.45
C THR A 266 -9.68 41.34 -22.61
N ASP A 267 -9.23 41.54 -23.85
CA ASP A 267 -7.83 41.69 -24.35
C ASP A 267 -6.89 42.71 -23.66
N ASP A 268 -7.15 43.20 -22.45
CA ASP A 268 -6.26 44.11 -21.71
C ASP A 268 -5.12 43.35 -21.01
N GLU A 269 -4.21 42.81 -21.82
CA GLU A 269 -3.29 41.70 -21.50
C GLU A 269 -2.05 42.05 -20.63
N GLN A 270 -1.91 43.25 -20.05
CA GLN A 270 -0.58 43.74 -19.63
C GLN A 270 -0.41 44.26 -18.19
N SER A 271 -1.32 43.97 -17.25
CA SER A 271 -1.05 44.25 -15.82
C SER A 271 -0.19 43.12 -15.20
N PRO A 272 1.09 43.37 -14.83
CA PRO A 272 1.93 42.38 -14.14
C PRO A 272 1.45 42.04 -12.72
N ASP A 273 0.55 42.82 -12.13
CA ASP A 273 0.00 42.58 -10.79
C ASP A 273 -1.06 41.47 -10.76
N ASP A 274 -1.46 40.91 -11.91
CA ASP A 274 -2.61 40.01 -12.01
C ASP A 274 -2.27 38.50 -11.95
N HIS A 275 -1.06 38.15 -11.49
CA HIS A 275 -0.64 36.74 -11.38
C HIS A 275 -1.58 35.93 -10.47
N GLY A 276 -2.06 36.54 -9.38
CA GLY A 276 -3.02 35.92 -8.46
C GLY A 276 -4.34 35.56 -9.15
N ALA A 277 -4.95 36.49 -9.87
CA ALA A 277 -6.19 36.23 -10.60
C ALA A 277 -6.01 35.14 -11.65
N ARG A 278 -4.91 35.18 -12.42
CA ARG A 278 -4.60 34.12 -13.41
C ARG A 278 -4.50 32.73 -12.77
N THR A 279 -3.88 32.60 -11.60
CA THR A 279 -3.80 31.31 -10.89
C THR A 279 -5.16 30.81 -10.40
N ILE A 280 -6.03 31.72 -9.94
CA ILE A 280 -7.40 31.40 -9.50
C ILE A 280 -8.24 30.98 -10.72
N THR A 281 -8.25 31.78 -11.79
CA THR A 281 -8.99 31.50 -13.03
C THR A 281 -8.56 30.16 -13.62
N ALA A 282 -7.26 29.88 -13.69
CA ALA A 282 -6.75 28.60 -14.20
C ALA A 282 -7.17 27.41 -13.31
N ALA A 283 -7.13 27.58 -11.98
CA ALA A 283 -7.55 26.53 -11.05
C ALA A 283 -9.05 26.25 -11.12
N CYS A 284 -9.88 27.30 -11.16
CA CYS A 284 -11.33 27.21 -11.31
C CYS A 284 -11.72 26.61 -12.66
N ALA A 285 -11.08 27.03 -13.77
CA ALA A 285 -11.35 26.50 -15.10
C ALA A 285 -11.05 25.00 -15.20
N MET A 286 -9.87 24.57 -14.73
CA MET A 286 -9.49 23.16 -14.76
C MET A 286 -10.40 22.30 -13.88
N LEU A 287 -10.72 22.77 -12.67
CA LEU A 287 -11.61 22.04 -11.77
C LEU A 287 -13.04 21.99 -12.33
N GLY A 288 -13.55 23.08 -12.91
CA GLY A 288 -14.87 23.16 -13.52
C GLY A 288 -15.04 22.22 -14.72
N GLN A 289 -14.05 22.17 -15.62
CA GLN A 289 -14.03 21.20 -16.73
C GLN A 289 -14.02 19.76 -16.22
N MET A 290 -13.22 19.49 -15.19
CA MET A 290 -13.12 18.16 -14.60
C MET A 290 -14.44 17.74 -13.92
N ALA A 291 -15.04 18.64 -13.15
CA ALA A 291 -16.31 18.44 -12.49
C ALA A 291 -17.42 18.18 -13.51
N PHE A 292 -17.48 18.94 -14.60
CA PHE A 292 -18.44 18.72 -15.68
C PHE A 292 -18.29 17.33 -16.32
N ALA A 293 -17.06 16.95 -16.66
CA ALA A 293 -16.79 15.66 -17.27
C ALA A 293 -17.13 14.49 -16.33
N LEU A 294 -16.82 14.61 -15.03
CA LEU A 294 -17.22 13.62 -14.02
C LEU A 294 -18.74 13.64 -13.74
N ALA A 295 -19.40 14.78 -13.85
CA ALA A 295 -20.85 14.89 -13.70
C ALA A 295 -21.58 14.11 -14.79
N VAL A 296 -21.18 14.32 -16.05
CA VAL A 296 -21.66 13.54 -17.19
C VAL A 296 -21.35 12.06 -16.98
N ALA A 297 -20.17 11.76 -16.44
CA ALA A 297 -19.74 10.39 -16.19
C ALA A 297 -20.61 9.63 -15.22
N LEU A 298 -20.82 10.21 -14.03
CA LEU A 298 -21.63 9.61 -12.99
C LEU A 298 -23.12 9.64 -13.33
N GLY A 299 -23.58 10.66 -14.07
CA GLY A 299 -24.96 10.74 -14.53
C GLY A 299 -25.31 9.61 -15.51
N ILE A 300 -24.51 9.45 -16.58
CA ILE A 300 -24.73 8.36 -17.53
C ILE A 300 -24.44 7.01 -16.87
N GLY A 301 -23.36 6.90 -16.10
CA GLY A 301 -23.01 5.68 -15.37
C GLY A 301 -24.09 5.21 -14.42
N GLY A 302 -24.74 6.14 -13.71
CA GLY A 302 -25.91 5.89 -12.89
C GLY A 302 -27.12 5.42 -13.73
N PHE A 303 -27.36 6.05 -14.88
CA PHE A 303 -28.44 5.64 -15.78
C PHE A 303 -28.25 4.23 -16.35
N VAL A 304 -27.02 3.87 -16.73
CA VAL A 304 -26.68 2.56 -17.29
C VAL A 304 -27.11 1.42 -16.36
N GLN A 305 -27.17 1.65 -15.05
CA GLN A 305 -27.49 0.61 -14.06
C GLN A 305 -28.94 0.16 -14.09
N PHE A 306 -29.82 0.96 -14.69
CA PHE A 306 -31.21 0.57 -14.94
C PHE A 306 -31.35 -0.30 -16.20
N LEU A 307 -30.27 -0.49 -16.97
CA LEU A 307 -30.26 -1.37 -18.14
C LEU A 307 -30.03 -2.84 -17.73
N PRO A 308 -30.39 -3.82 -18.58
CA PRO A 308 -30.03 -5.22 -18.37
C PRO A 308 -28.51 -5.44 -18.31
N SER A 309 -28.03 -6.39 -17.51
CA SER A 309 -26.60 -6.65 -17.24
C SER A 309 -25.71 -6.79 -18.49
N ALA A 310 -26.19 -7.49 -19.53
CA ALA A 310 -25.47 -7.63 -20.80
C ALA A 310 -25.26 -6.28 -21.52
N VAL A 311 -26.26 -5.39 -21.45
CA VAL A 311 -26.21 -4.05 -22.05
C VAL A 311 -25.32 -3.13 -21.21
N GLN A 312 -25.28 -3.32 -19.89
CA GLN A 312 -24.43 -2.54 -18.99
C GLN A 312 -22.94 -2.67 -19.35
N ALA A 313 -22.44 -3.90 -19.53
CA ALA A 313 -21.03 -4.13 -19.86
C ALA A 313 -20.62 -3.43 -21.17
N LEU A 314 -21.47 -3.52 -22.20
CA LEU A 314 -21.23 -2.86 -23.48
C LEU A 314 -21.33 -1.34 -23.36
N ALA A 315 -22.31 -0.81 -22.62
CA ALA A 315 -22.49 0.61 -22.39
C ALA A 315 -21.28 1.23 -21.67
N TRP A 316 -20.80 0.58 -20.60
CA TRP A 316 -19.61 1.04 -19.89
C TRP A 316 -18.33 0.99 -20.74
N ALA A 317 -18.17 -0.06 -21.55
CA ALA A 317 -17.03 -0.18 -22.46
C ALA A 317 -17.02 0.89 -23.56
N THR A 318 -18.18 1.10 -24.20
CA THR A 318 -18.37 2.15 -25.22
C THR A 318 -18.17 3.55 -24.65
N MET A 319 -18.63 3.79 -23.42
CA MET A 319 -18.36 5.04 -22.70
C MET A 319 -16.88 5.25 -22.41
N ALA A 320 -16.16 4.22 -21.96
CA ALA A 320 -14.74 4.33 -21.70
C ALA A 320 -13.97 4.70 -22.98
N VAL A 321 -14.30 4.06 -24.10
CA VAL A 321 -13.74 4.38 -25.43
C VAL A 321 -14.12 5.79 -25.85
N GLY A 322 -15.38 6.19 -25.72
CA GLY A 322 -15.86 7.54 -26.05
C GLY A 322 -15.12 8.61 -25.26
N CYS A 323 -14.85 8.38 -23.97
CA CYS A 323 -14.07 9.29 -23.14
C CYS A 323 -12.60 9.37 -23.58
N VAL A 324 -11.99 8.27 -24.05
CA VAL A 324 -10.64 8.31 -24.63
C VAL A 324 -10.62 9.16 -25.91
N VAL A 325 -11.63 8.99 -26.77
CA VAL A 325 -11.75 9.74 -28.02
C VAL A 325 -11.95 11.23 -27.76
N LEU A 326 -12.84 11.59 -26.82
CA LEU A 326 -13.05 12.97 -26.39
C LEU A 326 -11.78 13.58 -25.78
N ALA A 327 -11.09 12.83 -24.91
CA ALA A 327 -9.84 13.28 -24.32
C ALA A 327 -8.78 13.60 -25.38
N ARG A 328 -8.70 12.80 -26.44
CA ARG A 328 -7.80 13.03 -27.56
C ARG A 328 -8.16 14.30 -28.33
N HIS A 329 -9.45 14.54 -28.56
CA HIS A 329 -9.92 15.70 -29.31
C HIS A 329 -9.62 17.01 -28.56
N GLU A 330 -9.95 17.05 -27.28
CA GLU A 330 -9.79 18.25 -26.44
C GLU A 330 -8.35 18.49 -25.99
N LYS A 331 -7.45 17.51 -26.15
CA LYS A 331 -6.06 17.51 -25.63
C LYS A 331 -5.96 17.88 -24.14
N SER A 332 -7.05 17.75 -23.39
CA SER A 332 -7.14 18.17 -22.01
C SER A 332 -6.84 17.00 -21.06
N LEU A 333 -5.97 17.26 -20.10
CA LEU A 333 -5.61 16.31 -19.04
C LEU A 333 -6.85 15.84 -18.26
N ALA A 334 -7.83 16.72 -18.08
CA ALA A 334 -9.06 16.43 -17.34
C ALA A 334 -9.81 15.23 -17.96
N PHE A 335 -10.06 15.28 -19.26
CA PHE A 335 -10.72 14.19 -19.98
C PHE A 335 -9.87 12.90 -20.01
N GLY A 336 -8.54 13.02 -20.04
CA GLY A 336 -7.63 11.88 -19.89
C GLY A 336 -7.83 11.15 -18.56
N VAL A 337 -7.94 11.90 -17.46
CA VAL A 337 -8.17 11.35 -16.12
C VAL A 337 -9.59 10.78 -16.01
N VAL A 338 -10.61 11.46 -16.52
CA VAL A 338 -12.00 10.96 -16.56
C VAL A 338 -12.09 9.63 -17.32
N SER A 339 -11.43 9.54 -18.47
CA SER A 339 -11.31 8.30 -19.23
C SER A 339 -10.65 7.18 -18.41
N CYS A 340 -9.64 7.48 -17.61
CA CYS A 340 -9.03 6.49 -16.71
C CYS A 340 -9.98 6.08 -15.57
N VAL A 341 -10.72 7.03 -15.00
CA VAL A 341 -11.73 6.78 -13.99
C VAL A 341 -12.79 5.84 -14.56
N PHE A 342 -13.35 6.13 -15.73
CA PHE A 342 -14.29 5.23 -16.40
C PHE A 342 -13.72 3.85 -16.69
N ALA A 343 -12.46 3.77 -17.11
CA ALA A 343 -11.77 2.50 -17.30
C ALA A 343 -11.60 1.74 -15.96
N LEU A 344 -11.35 2.46 -14.86
CA LEU A 344 -11.28 1.90 -13.51
C LEU A 344 -12.65 1.48 -12.98
N LEU A 345 -13.74 2.13 -13.43
CA LEU A 345 -15.11 1.79 -13.06
C LEU A 345 -15.63 0.58 -13.85
N THR A 346 -15.30 0.48 -15.14
CA THR A 346 -15.63 -0.69 -15.99
C THR A 346 -15.07 -1.99 -15.43
N ALA A 347 -13.86 -1.94 -14.84
CA ALA A 347 -13.18 -3.09 -14.26
C ALA A 347 -13.99 -3.84 -13.18
N PRO A 348 -14.40 -3.21 -12.05
CA PRO A 348 -15.24 -3.85 -11.03
C PRO A 348 -16.63 -4.19 -11.55
N PHE A 349 -17.17 -3.48 -12.55
CA PHE A 349 -18.42 -3.88 -13.21
C PHE A 349 -18.27 -5.19 -13.99
N ALA A 350 -17.18 -5.36 -14.74
CA ALA A 350 -16.85 -6.62 -15.38
C ALA A 350 -16.63 -7.73 -14.35
N ILE A 351 -16.00 -7.42 -13.20
CA ILE A 351 -15.80 -8.38 -12.10
C ILE A 351 -17.13 -8.83 -11.53
N ALA A 352 -17.99 -7.90 -11.13
CA ALA A 352 -19.25 -8.18 -10.47
C ALA A 352 -20.19 -8.96 -11.40
N ALA A 353 -20.25 -8.58 -12.68
CA ALA A 353 -21.06 -9.30 -13.68
C ALA A 353 -20.62 -10.77 -13.83
N VAL A 354 -19.34 -11.07 -13.66
CA VAL A 354 -18.77 -12.41 -13.82
C VAL A 354 -18.84 -13.24 -12.55
N VAL A 355 -18.52 -12.64 -11.40
CA VAL A 355 -18.28 -13.36 -10.14
C VAL A 355 -19.57 -13.57 -9.33
N ILE A 356 -20.48 -12.60 -9.35
CA ILE A 356 -21.60 -12.54 -8.40
C ILE A 356 -22.85 -13.23 -8.95
N VAL A 357 -23.04 -13.25 -10.27
CA VAL A 357 -24.18 -13.92 -10.88
C VAL A 357 -23.78 -15.37 -11.15
N PRO A 358 -24.28 -16.38 -10.39
CA PRO A 358 -24.09 -17.78 -10.73
C PRO A 358 -24.87 -18.03 -12.01
N PHE A 359 -24.24 -17.77 -13.15
CA PHE A 359 -24.81 -18.15 -14.41
C PHE A 359 -24.92 -19.67 -14.45
N PRO A 360 -26.06 -20.24 -14.86
CA PRO A 360 -26.10 -21.63 -15.24
C PRO A 360 -25.03 -21.81 -16.30
N ARG A 361 -23.93 -22.50 -15.97
CA ARG A 361 -22.81 -22.72 -16.88
C ARG A 361 -23.42 -23.32 -18.15
N PRO A 362 -23.44 -22.60 -19.28
CA PRO A 362 -23.87 -23.24 -20.51
C PRO A 362 -22.95 -24.44 -20.73
N THR A 363 -23.47 -25.53 -21.27
CA THR A 363 -22.67 -26.67 -21.69
C THR A 363 -21.62 -26.18 -22.68
N GLY A 364 -20.40 -25.92 -22.18
CA GLY A 364 -19.33 -25.32 -22.94
C GLY A 364 -18.99 -26.15 -24.18
N SER A 365 -18.59 -25.49 -25.26
CA SER A 365 -18.06 -26.18 -26.42
C SER A 365 -16.68 -26.76 -26.07
N LEU A 366 -16.55 -28.08 -26.24
CA LEU A 366 -15.29 -28.80 -26.03
C LEU A 366 -14.39 -28.61 -27.26
N ILE A 367 -13.21 -28.03 -27.07
CA ILE A 367 -12.16 -27.92 -28.08
C ILE A 367 -10.98 -28.81 -27.64
N SER A 368 -10.64 -29.79 -28.48
CA SER A 368 -9.46 -30.64 -28.27
C SER A 368 -8.20 -29.94 -28.78
N LEU A 369 -7.19 -29.79 -27.92
CA LEU A 369 -5.85 -29.37 -28.35
C LEU A 369 -5.02 -30.56 -28.84
N PRO A 370 -4.00 -30.33 -29.70
CA PRO A 370 -3.14 -31.38 -30.25
C PRO A 370 -2.34 -32.19 -29.21
N PHE A 371 -2.34 -31.77 -27.94
CA PHE A 371 -1.68 -32.46 -26.82
C PHE A 371 -2.65 -33.29 -25.97
N GLY A 372 -3.89 -33.52 -26.42
CA GLY A 372 -4.86 -34.41 -25.77
C GLY A 372 -5.61 -33.81 -24.58
N ALA A 373 -5.34 -32.56 -24.20
CA ALA A 373 -6.14 -31.84 -23.21
C ALA A 373 -7.43 -31.29 -23.86
N LEU A 374 -8.58 -31.67 -23.31
CA LEU A 374 -9.89 -31.11 -23.67
C LEU A 374 -10.06 -29.76 -22.95
N ILE A 375 -10.37 -28.71 -23.71
CA ILE A 375 -10.68 -27.38 -23.18
C ILE A 375 -12.17 -27.11 -23.33
N THR A 376 -12.83 -26.77 -22.23
CA THR A 376 -14.18 -26.18 -22.25
C THR A 376 -14.08 -24.65 -22.33
N LEU A 377 -14.55 -24.05 -23.42
CA LEU A 377 -14.67 -22.59 -23.53
C LEU A 377 -16.12 -22.16 -23.29
N ASN A 378 -16.34 -21.33 -22.27
CA ASN A 378 -17.65 -20.77 -21.95
C ASN A 378 -17.82 -19.40 -22.62
N LEU A 379 -18.27 -19.41 -23.88
CA LEU A 379 -18.51 -18.20 -24.66
C LEU A 379 -19.95 -17.69 -24.47
N THR A 380 -20.20 -16.92 -23.41
CA THR A 380 -21.46 -16.17 -23.25
C THR A 380 -21.38 -14.80 -23.91
N ALA A 381 -22.53 -14.17 -24.17
CA ALA A 381 -22.60 -12.82 -24.75
C ALA A 381 -21.93 -11.77 -23.84
N GLU A 382 -21.98 -11.98 -22.53
CA GLU A 382 -21.32 -11.16 -21.51
C GLU A 382 -19.80 -11.33 -21.56
N CYS A 383 -19.30 -12.57 -21.71
CA CYS A 383 -17.87 -12.86 -21.90
C CYS A 383 -17.34 -12.23 -23.20
N LEU A 384 -18.11 -12.30 -24.29
CA LEU A 384 -17.78 -11.63 -25.56
C LEU A 384 -17.81 -10.10 -25.42
N GLY A 385 -18.76 -9.54 -24.68
CA GLY A 385 -18.82 -8.12 -24.34
C GLY A 385 -17.61 -7.65 -23.52
N GLY A 386 -17.22 -8.42 -22.49
CA GLY A 386 -16.02 -8.17 -21.70
C GLY A 386 -14.73 -8.28 -22.53
N PHE A 387 -14.63 -9.28 -23.40
CA PHE A 387 -13.49 -9.45 -24.31
C PHE A 387 -13.40 -8.30 -25.33
N ALA A 388 -14.52 -7.89 -25.92
CA ALA A 388 -14.59 -6.73 -26.79
C ALA A 388 -14.22 -5.43 -26.05
N ALA A 389 -14.69 -5.26 -24.81
CA ALA A 389 -14.31 -4.14 -23.95
C ALA A 389 -12.80 -4.11 -23.68
N ALA A 390 -12.22 -5.27 -23.33
CA ALA A 390 -10.79 -5.40 -23.08
C ALA A 390 -9.97 -5.07 -24.33
N LEU A 391 -10.38 -5.56 -25.50
CA LEU A 391 -9.73 -5.27 -26.78
C LEU A 391 -9.86 -3.80 -27.18
N LEU A 392 -11.02 -3.19 -27.00
CA LEU A 392 -11.23 -1.77 -27.27
C LEU A 392 -10.40 -0.88 -26.34
N LEU A 393 -10.31 -1.24 -25.05
CA LEU A 393 -9.43 -0.56 -24.11
C LEU A 393 -7.95 -0.79 -24.46
N PHE A 394 -7.55 -1.99 -24.91
CA PHE A 394 -6.20 -2.26 -25.42
C PHE A 394 -5.87 -1.42 -26.66
N ALA A 395 -6.80 -1.33 -27.62
CA ALA A 395 -6.66 -0.48 -28.80
C ALA A 395 -6.52 1.00 -28.40
N SER A 396 -7.19 1.42 -27.33
CA SER A 396 -7.10 2.77 -26.78
C SER A 396 -5.70 3.13 -26.24
N LEU A 397 -4.88 2.15 -25.85
CA LEU A 397 -3.47 2.38 -25.42
C LEU A 397 -2.57 2.87 -26.57
N GLY A 398 -3.03 2.76 -27.82
CA GLY A 398 -2.38 3.36 -28.98
C GLY A 398 -2.52 4.89 -29.06
N LEU A 399 -3.41 5.49 -28.27
CA LEU A 399 -3.76 6.91 -28.35
C LEU A 399 -2.98 7.72 -27.31
N THR A 400 -2.07 8.60 -27.77
CA THR A 400 -1.19 9.41 -26.93
C THR A 400 -1.96 10.54 -26.23
N LEU A 401 -1.96 10.56 -24.90
CA LEU A 401 -2.46 11.70 -24.11
C LEU A 401 -1.40 12.22 -23.15
N THR A 402 -1.20 11.54 -22.03
CA THR A 402 -0.18 11.86 -21.03
C THR A 402 0.31 10.58 -20.37
N ARG A 403 1.59 10.54 -19.96
CA ARG A 403 2.23 9.34 -19.39
C ARG A 403 1.43 8.74 -18.21
N VAL A 404 0.78 9.55 -17.40
CA VAL A 404 0.01 9.09 -16.23
C VAL A 404 -1.30 8.43 -16.64
N CYS A 405 -2.06 9.05 -17.56
CA CYS A 405 -3.32 8.48 -18.05
C CYS A 405 -3.07 7.18 -18.81
N ASP A 406 -1.98 7.13 -19.56
CA ASP A 406 -1.52 5.95 -20.27
C ASP A 406 -1.26 4.78 -19.29
N ILE A 407 -0.56 5.04 -18.18
CA ILE A 407 -0.29 4.03 -17.13
C ILE A 407 -1.58 3.56 -16.45
N LEU A 408 -2.49 4.48 -16.11
CA LEU A 408 -3.77 4.12 -15.49
C LEU A 408 -4.63 3.27 -16.43
N ARG A 409 -4.72 3.63 -17.71
CA ARG A 409 -5.43 2.81 -18.71
C ARG A 409 -4.82 1.44 -18.87
N ALA A 410 -3.49 1.36 -18.89
CA ALA A 410 -2.79 0.08 -18.90
C ALA A 410 -3.21 -0.80 -17.73
N LEU A 411 -3.27 -0.24 -16.51
CA LEU A 411 -3.76 -0.95 -15.33
C LEU A 411 -5.22 -1.39 -15.47
N CYS A 412 -6.11 -0.54 -15.98
CA CYS A 412 -7.52 -0.89 -16.18
C CYS A 412 -7.70 -2.00 -17.22
N VAL A 413 -6.99 -1.88 -18.35
CA VAL A 413 -6.93 -2.90 -19.40
C VAL A 413 -6.46 -4.23 -18.82
N ALA A 414 -5.40 -4.19 -18.02
CA ALA A 414 -4.88 -5.36 -17.35
C ALA A 414 -5.95 -5.99 -16.45
N LEU A 415 -6.63 -5.18 -15.65
CA LEU A 415 -7.66 -5.63 -14.71
C LEU A 415 -8.87 -6.22 -15.43
N VAL A 416 -9.39 -5.57 -16.47
CA VAL A 416 -10.48 -6.11 -17.30
C VAL A 416 -10.05 -7.44 -17.96
N TRP A 417 -8.81 -7.53 -18.46
CA TRP A 417 -8.30 -8.76 -19.06
C TRP A 417 -8.17 -9.91 -18.05
N ILE A 418 -7.69 -9.60 -16.83
CA ILE A 418 -7.65 -10.53 -15.69
C ILE A 418 -9.01 -11.18 -15.51
N VAL A 419 -10.02 -10.33 -15.41
CA VAL A 419 -11.39 -10.74 -15.12
C VAL A 419 -11.97 -11.58 -16.23
N VAL A 420 -11.85 -11.10 -17.48
CA VAL A 420 -12.32 -11.81 -18.66
C VAL A 420 -11.67 -13.20 -18.76
N SER A 421 -10.38 -13.33 -18.42
CA SER A 421 -9.76 -14.66 -18.50
C SER A 421 -10.12 -15.56 -17.33
N VAL A 422 -10.42 -15.02 -16.13
CA VAL A 422 -11.06 -15.80 -15.06
C VAL A 422 -12.42 -16.33 -15.53
N SER A 423 -13.18 -15.54 -16.31
CA SER A 423 -14.51 -15.94 -16.81
C SER A 423 -14.44 -16.98 -17.93
N LEU A 424 -13.46 -16.87 -18.82
CA LEU A 424 -13.39 -17.64 -20.06
C LEU A 424 -12.79 -19.04 -19.86
N THR A 425 -11.97 -19.26 -18.83
CA THR A 425 -11.21 -20.50 -18.65
C THR A 425 -11.31 -21.05 -17.23
N ASP A 426 -11.62 -22.35 -17.11
CA ASP A 426 -11.54 -23.09 -15.85
C ASP A 426 -10.07 -23.43 -15.50
N GLY A 427 -9.68 -23.24 -14.23
CA GLY A 427 -8.48 -23.80 -13.59
C GLY A 427 -7.14 -23.48 -14.25
N ASP A 428 -6.73 -24.35 -15.18
CA ASP A 428 -5.33 -24.54 -15.58
C ASP A 428 -4.87 -23.61 -16.72
N LEU A 429 -5.80 -23.18 -17.59
CA LEU A 429 -5.51 -22.32 -18.73
C LEU A 429 -5.57 -20.83 -18.41
N PHE A 430 -6.09 -20.49 -17.23
CA PHE A 430 -6.12 -19.12 -16.72
C PHE A 430 -4.73 -18.48 -16.75
N CYS A 431 -3.70 -19.22 -16.34
CA CYS A 431 -2.33 -18.71 -16.32
C CYS A 431 -1.79 -18.46 -17.75
N ALA A 432 -2.19 -19.30 -18.72
CA ALA A 432 -1.78 -19.17 -20.11
C ALA A 432 -2.49 -18.01 -20.81
N THR A 433 -3.81 -17.83 -20.59
CA THR A 433 -4.60 -16.72 -21.14
C THR A 433 -4.20 -15.37 -20.53
N MET A 434 -3.77 -15.36 -19.27
CA MET A 434 -3.14 -14.22 -18.61
C MET A 434 -1.76 -13.86 -19.18
N ALA A 435 -0.94 -14.86 -19.50
CA ALA A 435 0.40 -14.63 -20.06
C ALA A 435 0.37 -14.22 -21.54
N LEU A 436 -0.74 -14.48 -22.24
CA LEU A 436 -0.86 -14.29 -23.68
C LEU A 436 -0.62 -12.84 -24.15
N PRO A 437 -1.19 -11.79 -23.53
CA PRO A 437 -0.86 -10.40 -23.90
C PRO A 437 0.62 -10.10 -23.72
N ALA A 438 1.26 -10.64 -22.68
CA ALA A 438 2.67 -10.43 -22.40
C ALA A 438 3.57 -11.12 -23.44
N CYS A 439 3.25 -12.34 -23.84
CA CYS A 439 3.93 -13.05 -24.91
C CYS A 439 3.77 -12.33 -26.27
N ILE A 440 2.55 -11.86 -26.59
CA ILE A 440 2.29 -11.10 -27.82
C ILE A 440 3.11 -9.80 -27.84
N ILE A 441 3.12 -9.05 -26.73
CA ILE A 441 3.83 -7.79 -26.62
C ILE A 441 5.36 -8.01 -26.63
N ALA A 442 5.86 -9.08 -26.03
CA ALA A 442 7.28 -9.44 -26.12
C ALA A 442 7.73 -9.73 -27.56
N CYS A 443 6.85 -10.29 -28.38
CA CYS A 443 7.11 -10.57 -29.79
C CYS A 443 6.96 -9.35 -30.72
N MET A 444 6.52 -8.19 -30.21
CA MET A 444 6.34 -6.97 -30.97
C MET A 444 7.52 -6.01 -30.74
N PRO A 445 8.62 -6.05 -31.52
CA PRO A 445 9.84 -5.25 -31.26
C PRO A 445 9.61 -3.73 -31.30
N ARG A 446 8.51 -3.27 -31.89
CA ARG A 446 8.09 -1.86 -31.95
C ARG A 446 7.01 -1.49 -30.93
N ALA A 447 6.68 -2.40 -29.99
CA ALA A 447 5.70 -2.12 -28.96
C ALA A 447 6.15 -0.94 -28.11
N ARG A 448 5.24 0.02 -27.89
CA ARG A 448 5.50 1.19 -27.06
C ARG A 448 5.85 0.75 -25.63
N ARG A 449 6.64 1.57 -24.94
CA ARG A 449 7.06 1.34 -23.54
C ARG A 449 5.87 1.03 -22.63
N LEU A 450 4.75 1.71 -22.85
CA LEU A 450 3.53 1.51 -22.07
C LEU A 450 2.98 0.10 -22.20
N LEU A 451 2.88 -0.43 -23.43
CA LEU A 451 2.39 -1.79 -23.68
C LEU A 451 3.29 -2.82 -22.99
N ALA A 452 4.62 -2.64 -23.07
CA ALA A 452 5.56 -3.50 -22.37
C ALA A 452 5.37 -3.44 -20.83
N VAL A 453 5.07 -2.27 -20.28
CA VAL A 453 4.74 -2.13 -18.85
C VAL A 453 3.40 -2.80 -18.52
N THR A 454 2.36 -2.64 -19.34
CA THR A 454 1.05 -3.31 -19.16
C THR A 454 1.20 -4.83 -19.16
N ALA A 455 1.98 -5.37 -20.09
CA ALA A 455 2.31 -6.78 -20.17
C ALA A 455 2.99 -7.29 -18.89
N LEU A 456 3.94 -6.53 -18.34
CA LEU A 456 4.59 -6.86 -17.06
C LEU A 456 3.62 -6.81 -15.88
N VAL A 457 2.74 -5.80 -15.86
CA VAL A 457 1.69 -5.68 -14.84
C VAL A 457 0.72 -6.85 -14.90
N LEU A 458 0.36 -7.32 -16.10
CA LEU A 458 -0.50 -8.48 -16.30
C LEU A 458 0.12 -9.79 -15.83
N LEU A 459 1.44 -9.96 -15.98
CA LEU A 459 2.15 -11.13 -15.51
C LEU A 459 2.22 -11.24 -13.97
N LEU A 460 2.16 -10.11 -13.26
CA LEU A 460 2.25 -10.07 -11.79
C LEU A 460 1.08 -10.79 -11.08
N PRO A 461 -0.21 -10.49 -11.36
CA PRO A 461 -1.33 -11.23 -10.81
C PRO A 461 -1.37 -12.68 -11.27
N THR A 462 -0.86 -13.02 -12.47
CA THR A 462 -0.70 -14.43 -12.88
C THR A 462 0.22 -15.19 -11.93
N VAL A 463 1.36 -14.58 -11.58
CA VAL A 463 2.29 -15.14 -10.60
C VAL A 463 1.63 -15.24 -9.22
N LEU A 464 0.86 -14.23 -8.80
CA LEU A 464 0.16 -14.25 -7.51
C LEU A 464 -0.94 -15.31 -7.45
N VAL A 465 -1.79 -15.43 -8.47
CA VAL A 465 -2.84 -16.45 -8.54
C VAL A 465 -2.22 -17.85 -8.59
N TRP A 466 -1.11 -18.03 -9.31
CA TRP A 466 -0.35 -19.27 -9.24
C TRP A 466 0.15 -19.58 -7.82
N ASN A 467 0.68 -18.59 -7.10
CA ASN A 467 1.06 -18.77 -5.70
C ASN A 467 -0.17 -19.14 -4.83
N VAL A 468 -1.34 -18.52 -5.03
CA VAL A 468 -2.56 -18.83 -4.29
C VAL A 468 -3.08 -20.23 -4.58
N MET A 469 -3.12 -20.65 -5.85
CA MET A 469 -3.46 -22.03 -6.24
C MET A 469 -2.49 -23.04 -5.62
N LEU A 470 -1.21 -22.66 -5.50
CA LEU A 470 -0.23 -23.40 -4.74
C LEU A 470 -0.46 -23.33 -3.23
N PHE A 471 -1.12 -22.36 -2.61
CA PHE A 471 -1.38 -22.42 -1.17
C PHE A 471 -2.67 -23.16 -0.83
N ASP A 472 -3.66 -23.15 -1.73
CA ASP A 472 -4.98 -23.74 -1.52
C ASP A 472 -4.96 -25.29 -1.45
N TRP A 473 -4.01 -25.97 -2.12
CA TRP A 473 -3.86 -27.44 -1.97
C TRP A 473 -3.54 -27.88 -0.54
N ARG A 474 -3.04 -26.97 0.31
CA ARG A 474 -2.73 -27.24 1.72
C ARG A 474 -3.97 -27.14 2.63
N PHE A 475 -5.09 -26.60 2.13
CA PHE A 475 -6.31 -26.34 2.92
C PHE A 475 -7.48 -27.32 2.65
N GLY A 476 -7.23 -28.45 1.98
CA GLY A 476 -8.00 -29.67 2.23
C GLY A 476 -9.17 -30.02 1.29
N GLY A 477 -9.06 -29.73 0.00
CA GLY A 477 -9.94 -30.34 -1.01
C GLY A 477 -9.51 -31.80 -1.33
N PRO A 478 -10.34 -32.84 -1.12
CA PRO A 478 -9.95 -34.24 -1.35
C PRO A 478 -9.99 -34.69 -2.83
N ALA A 479 -10.20 -33.81 -3.79
CA ALA A 479 -10.41 -34.22 -5.18
C ALA A 479 -9.66 -33.32 -6.18
N LEU A 480 -8.41 -33.67 -6.49
CA LEU A 480 -7.78 -33.61 -7.82
C LEU A 480 -6.27 -33.94 -7.71
N ALA A 481 -5.95 -35.22 -7.92
CA ALA A 481 -4.67 -35.86 -8.29
C ALA A 481 -3.32 -35.15 -7.97
N LYS A 482 -2.60 -35.74 -7.01
CA LYS A 482 -1.31 -35.36 -6.39
C LYS A 482 -0.04 -35.29 -7.26
N TRP A 483 -0.09 -35.34 -8.59
CA TRP A 483 1.14 -35.25 -9.43
C TRP A 483 1.00 -34.42 -10.70
N ASN A 484 -0.13 -34.51 -11.42
CA ASN A 484 -0.37 -33.69 -12.61
C ASN A 484 -0.37 -32.19 -12.29
N MET A 485 -0.82 -31.77 -11.10
CA MET A 485 -0.77 -30.36 -10.69
C MET A 485 0.66 -29.84 -10.49
N ILE A 486 1.61 -30.67 -10.06
CA ILE A 486 3.01 -30.23 -9.85
C ILE A 486 3.70 -30.03 -11.19
N GLU A 487 3.52 -30.96 -12.14
CA GLU A 487 4.06 -30.83 -13.50
C GLU A 487 3.44 -29.63 -14.23
N LEU A 488 2.11 -29.47 -14.15
CA LEU A 488 1.42 -28.32 -14.75
C LEU A 488 1.80 -27.00 -14.09
N ALA A 489 1.95 -26.96 -12.76
CA ALA A 489 2.43 -25.78 -12.05
C ALA A 489 3.86 -25.42 -12.43
N THR A 490 4.71 -26.42 -12.69
CA THR A 490 6.11 -26.21 -13.13
C THR A 490 6.16 -25.67 -14.56
N ILE A 491 5.33 -26.20 -15.46
CA ILE A 491 5.22 -25.70 -16.85
C ILE A 491 4.69 -24.27 -16.85
N ASN A 492 3.64 -23.99 -16.08
CA ASN A 492 3.08 -22.64 -15.94
C ASN A 492 4.09 -21.65 -15.35
N LEU A 493 4.87 -22.06 -14.34
CA LEU A 493 5.96 -21.26 -13.78
C LEU A 493 7.01 -20.94 -14.85
N PHE A 494 7.37 -21.92 -15.69
CA PHE A 494 8.35 -21.72 -16.77
C PHE A 494 7.84 -20.78 -17.85
N VAL A 495 6.57 -20.89 -18.26
CA VAL A 495 5.94 -19.99 -19.24
C VAL A 495 5.85 -18.57 -18.69
N MET A 496 5.46 -18.40 -17.42
CA MET A 496 5.40 -17.09 -16.77
C MET A 496 6.79 -16.47 -16.58
N ALA A 497 7.76 -17.27 -16.14
CA ALA A 497 9.15 -16.86 -16.00
C ALA A 497 9.73 -16.37 -17.34
N THR A 498 9.47 -17.13 -18.40
CA THR A 498 9.92 -16.80 -19.75
C THR A 498 9.22 -15.53 -20.23
N GLY A 499 7.91 -15.40 -20.05
CA GLY A 499 7.16 -14.19 -20.37
C GLY A 499 7.68 -12.95 -19.62
N ALA A 500 7.92 -13.05 -18.32
CA ALA A 500 8.44 -11.97 -17.48
C ALA A 500 9.87 -11.56 -17.87
N ILE A 501 10.74 -12.53 -18.14
CA ILE A 501 12.11 -12.26 -18.60
C ILE A 501 12.10 -11.66 -20.01
N LEU A 502 11.24 -12.12 -20.92
CA LEU A 502 11.15 -11.60 -22.28
C LEU A 502 10.59 -10.18 -22.30
N VAL A 503 9.49 -9.91 -21.61
CA VAL A 503 8.91 -8.56 -21.55
C VAL A 503 9.81 -7.59 -20.78
N SER A 504 10.42 -8.01 -19.66
CA SER A 504 11.38 -7.17 -18.94
C SER A 504 12.62 -6.83 -19.77
N ASN A 505 12.92 -7.64 -20.79
CA ASN A 505 13.99 -7.40 -21.76
C ASN A 505 13.55 -6.61 -23.00
N HIS A 506 12.31 -6.13 -23.05
CA HIS A 506 11.78 -5.46 -24.23
C HIS A 506 12.53 -4.13 -24.50
N PRO A 507 12.97 -3.84 -25.76
CA PRO A 507 13.80 -2.68 -26.08
C PRO A 507 13.17 -1.34 -25.70
N SER A 508 11.84 -1.22 -25.76
CA SER A 508 11.13 0.02 -25.46
C SER A 508 11.16 0.44 -23.99
N LEU A 509 11.57 -0.45 -23.07
CA LEU A 509 11.71 -0.14 -21.65
C LEU A 509 12.94 0.73 -21.34
N GLY A 510 13.92 0.81 -22.25
CA GLY A 510 15.12 1.62 -22.07
C GLY A 510 15.83 1.30 -20.75
N ALA A 511 16.12 2.32 -19.93
CA ALA A 511 16.74 2.15 -18.62
C ALA A 511 15.87 1.39 -17.59
N ALA A 512 14.53 1.37 -17.74
CA ALA A 512 13.65 0.62 -16.84
C ALA A 512 13.75 -0.90 -17.05
N ARG A 513 14.32 -1.33 -18.17
CA ARG A 513 14.66 -2.73 -18.44
C ARG A 513 15.42 -3.35 -17.28
N ARG A 514 16.43 -2.66 -16.73
CA ARG A 514 17.26 -3.19 -15.64
C ARG A 514 16.44 -3.44 -14.38
N VAL A 515 15.65 -2.44 -13.99
CA VAL A 515 14.83 -2.47 -12.78
C VAL A 515 13.73 -3.53 -12.90
N LEU A 516 13.05 -3.60 -14.05
CA LEU A 516 11.97 -4.57 -14.26
C LEU A 516 12.49 -6.00 -14.39
N CYS A 517 13.66 -6.18 -15.01
CA CYS A 517 14.32 -7.48 -15.05
C CYS A 517 14.72 -7.91 -13.63
N THR A 518 15.25 -6.98 -12.83
CA THR A 518 15.54 -7.21 -11.40
C THR A 518 14.29 -7.64 -10.63
N ILE A 519 13.18 -6.91 -10.77
CA ILE A 519 11.91 -7.25 -10.10
C ILE A 519 11.39 -8.62 -10.54
N ALA A 520 11.42 -8.92 -11.85
CA ALA A 520 10.99 -10.21 -12.38
C ALA A 520 11.85 -11.36 -11.81
N ILE A 521 13.17 -11.17 -11.73
CA ILE A 521 14.10 -12.13 -11.13
C ILE A 521 13.77 -12.32 -9.64
N ILE A 522 13.54 -11.26 -8.87
CA ILE A 522 13.16 -11.32 -7.45
C ILE A 522 11.84 -12.09 -7.26
N ALA A 523 10.81 -11.76 -8.06
CA ALA A 523 9.50 -12.40 -7.99
C ALA A 523 9.58 -13.90 -8.34
N MET A 524 10.34 -14.25 -9.37
CA MET A 524 10.63 -15.64 -9.72
C MET A 524 11.39 -16.35 -8.60
N SER A 525 12.37 -15.69 -7.99
CA SER A 525 13.11 -16.24 -6.86
C SER A 525 12.13 -16.59 -5.73
N GLY A 526 11.22 -15.67 -5.37
CA GLY A 526 10.17 -15.91 -4.39
C GLY A 526 9.28 -17.11 -4.75
N ALA A 527 8.86 -17.24 -6.00
CA ALA A 527 8.05 -18.37 -6.48
C ALA A 527 8.78 -19.73 -6.39
N PHE A 528 10.05 -19.79 -6.81
CA PHE A 528 10.90 -20.97 -6.59
C PHE A 528 11.09 -21.27 -5.11
N GLY A 529 11.14 -20.23 -4.30
CA GLY A 529 11.20 -20.33 -2.86
C GLY A 529 9.98 -21.00 -2.23
N VAL A 530 8.79 -20.55 -2.60
CA VAL A 530 7.51 -21.16 -2.18
C VAL A 530 7.45 -22.62 -2.61
N TYR A 531 7.86 -22.93 -3.84
CA TYR A 531 7.95 -24.31 -4.32
C TYR A 531 8.90 -25.17 -3.47
N GLY A 532 10.06 -24.62 -3.08
CA GLY A 532 10.99 -25.28 -2.15
C GLY A 532 10.38 -25.55 -0.77
N LEU A 533 9.59 -24.62 -0.22
CA LEU A 533 8.83 -24.83 1.03
C LEU A 533 7.81 -25.97 0.89
N MET A 534 7.20 -26.12 -0.28
CA MET A 534 6.17 -27.14 -0.55
C MET A 534 6.75 -28.54 -0.66
N LEU A 535 7.81 -28.69 -1.47
CA LEU A 535 8.61 -29.92 -1.49
C LEU A 535 9.15 -30.28 -0.10
N GLY A 536 9.45 -29.25 0.69
CA GLY A 536 9.82 -29.34 2.10
C GLY A 536 8.72 -30.00 2.95
N GLY A 537 7.51 -29.46 2.87
CA GLY A 537 6.32 -29.95 3.57
C GLY A 537 5.96 -31.38 3.23
N ASP A 538 5.93 -31.73 1.95
CA ASP A 538 5.52 -33.06 1.51
C ASP A 538 6.51 -34.16 1.92
N ARG A 539 7.78 -33.81 2.13
CA ARG A 539 8.81 -34.73 2.63
C ARG A 539 8.91 -34.77 4.16
N GLY A 540 8.05 -34.04 4.87
CA GLY A 540 8.01 -34.03 6.33
C GLY A 540 9.13 -33.23 7.00
N PHE A 541 9.76 -32.28 6.29
CA PHE A 541 10.76 -31.41 6.89
C PHE A 541 10.13 -30.48 7.93
N ALA A 542 10.87 -30.10 8.97
CA ALA A 542 10.38 -29.12 9.93
C ALA A 542 10.33 -27.72 9.29
N SER A 543 9.45 -26.83 9.79
CA SER A 543 9.28 -25.45 9.28
C SER A 543 10.60 -24.67 9.13
N GLY A 544 11.53 -24.83 10.08
CA GLY A 544 12.87 -24.25 10.01
C GLY A 544 13.72 -24.79 8.85
N ASP A 545 13.65 -26.09 8.57
CA ASP A 545 14.39 -26.73 7.47
C ASP A 545 13.82 -26.32 6.10
N MET A 546 12.52 -26.05 6.04
CA MET A 546 11.88 -25.48 4.84
C MET A 546 12.37 -24.05 4.58
N LEU A 547 12.42 -23.19 5.59
CA LEU A 547 12.93 -21.81 5.45
C LEU A 547 14.40 -21.78 5.02
N LEU A 548 15.18 -22.75 5.49
CA LEU A 548 16.57 -22.91 5.08
C LEU A 548 16.69 -23.41 3.62
N SER A 549 15.90 -24.40 3.21
CA SER A 549 15.89 -24.89 1.82
C SER A 549 15.44 -23.80 0.83
N LEU A 550 14.46 -22.99 1.22
CA LEU A 550 14.04 -21.75 0.54
C LEU A 550 15.24 -20.81 0.33
N THR A 551 15.99 -20.54 1.40
CA THR A 551 17.10 -19.61 1.35
C THR A 551 18.21 -20.10 0.42
N VAL A 552 18.51 -21.40 0.44
CA VAL A 552 19.47 -22.05 -0.47
C VAL A 552 18.99 -21.96 -1.91
N ALA A 553 17.73 -22.30 -2.20
CA ALA A 553 17.17 -22.22 -3.55
C ALA A 553 17.24 -20.79 -4.12
N LEU A 554 16.90 -19.78 -3.31
CA LEU A 554 17.02 -18.36 -3.66
C LEU A 554 18.48 -17.98 -3.97
N ALA A 555 19.42 -18.40 -3.13
CA ALA A 555 20.85 -18.12 -3.31
C ALA A 555 21.40 -18.77 -4.59
N THR A 556 21.03 -20.03 -4.86
CA THR A 556 21.46 -20.76 -6.06
C THR A 556 20.90 -20.13 -7.34
N PHE A 557 19.60 -19.81 -7.36
CA PHE A 557 18.98 -19.15 -8.51
C PHE A 557 19.63 -17.78 -8.78
N ALA A 558 19.85 -16.98 -7.72
CA ALA A 558 20.54 -15.70 -7.84
C ALA A 558 21.97 -15.87 -8.41
N ALA A 559 22.72 -16.87 -7.95
CA ALA A 559 24.05 -17.17 -8.49
C ALA A 559 24.03 -17.59 -9.98
N ILE A 560 23.03 -18.37 -10.40
CA ILE A 560 22.84 -18.75 -11.81
C ILE A 560 22.55 -17.51 -12.66
N VAL A 561 21.63 -16.65 -12.22
CA VAL A 561 21.27 -15.42 -12.93
C VAL A 561 22.46 -14.47 -13.06
N ILE A 562 23.24 -14.29 -11.98
CA ILE A 562 24.48 -13.51 -12.00
C ILE A 562 25.48 -14.11 -12.98
N SER A 563 25.65 -15.43 -12.98
CA SER A 563 26.59 -16.12 -13.88
C SER A 563 26.19 -15.97 -15.35
N ILE A 564 24.90 -16.10 -15.67
CA ILE A 564 24.37 -15.86 -17.02
C ILE A 564 24.56 -14.40 -17.42
N GLY A 565 24.31 -13.46 -16.50
CA GLY A 565 24.53 -12.04 -16.70
C GLY A 565 26.00 -11.71 -17.01
N ASP A 566 26.92 -12.26 -16.24
CA ASP A 566 28.37 -12.09 -16.41
C ASP A 566 28.83 -12.68 -17.76
N LEU A 567 28.42 -13.92 -18.06
CA LEU A 567 28.74 -14.60 -19.33
C LEU A 567 28.22 -13.82 -20.55
N ARG A 568 27.01 -13.26 -20.48
CA ARG A 568 26.41 -12.46 -21.56
C ARG A 568 26.80 -10.98 -21.52
N ARG A 569 27.67 -10.58 -20.59
CA ARG A 569 28.07 -9.18 -20.34
C ARG A 569 26.88 -8.24 -20.19
N ARG A 570 25.80 -8.71 -19.55
CA ARG A 570 24.59 -7.92 -19.29
C ARG A 570 24.54 -7.49 -17.83
N THR A 571 24.89 -6.24 -17.59
CA THR A 571 24.89 -5.58 -16.28
C THR A 571 23.52 -5.66 -15.59
N ASP A 572 22.44 -5.52 -16.35
CA ASP A 572 21.05 -5.63 -15.87
C ASP A 572 20.74 -6.96 -15.15
N LEU A 573 21.25 -8.07 -15.67
CA LEU A 573 21.04 -9.41 -15.09
C LEU A 573 21.89 -9.61 -13.83
N VAL A 574 23.10 -9.04 -13.82
CA VAL A 574 23.99 -9.07 -12.64
C VAL A 574 23.39 -8.23 -11.50
N GLU A 575 22.86 -7.04 -11.80
CA GLU A 575 22.13 -6.20 -10.84
C GLU A 575 20.89 -6.94 -10.30
N GLY A 576 20.09 -7.55 -11.20
CA GLY A 576 18.90 -8.30 -10.80
C GLY A 576 19.19 -9.51 -9.93
N GLY A 577 20.21 -10.29 -10.30
CA GLY A 577 20.68 -11.40 -9.49
C GLY A 577 21.25 -10.93 -8.15
N SER A 578 21.96 -9.79 -8.10
CA SER A 578 22.47 -9.25 -6.82
C SER A 578 21.34 -8.85 -5.86
N ALA A 579 20.23 -8.31 -6.36
CA ALA A 579 19.06 -8.02 -5.52
C ALA A 579 18.38 -9.30 -5.03
N ALA A 580 18.34 -10.36 -5.83
CA ALA A 580 17.87 -11.68 -5.38
C ALA A 580 18.78 -12.29 -4.30
N VAL A 581 20.09 -12.03 -4.33
CA VAL A 581 21.00 -12.36 -3.22
C VAL A 581 20.63 -11.60 -1.95
N VAL A 582 20.32 -10.29 -2.04
CA VAL A 582 19.83 -9.51 -0.88
C VAL A 582 18.53 -10.08 -0.33
N LEU A 583 17.60 -10.51 -1.20
CA LEU A 583 16.35 -11.14 -0.75
C LEU A 583 16.62 -12.47 -0.03
N SER A 584 17.49 -13.32 -0.60
CA SER A 584 17.95 -14.55 0.05
C SER A 584 18.59 -14.26 1.41
N LEU A 585 19.41 -13.22 1.51
CA LEU A 585 20.03 -12.76 2.75
C LEU A 585 19.00 -12.36 3.81
N VAL A 586 17.99 -11.55 3.44
CA VAL A 586 16.93 -11.14 4.37
C VAL A 586 16.11 -12.35 4.80
N ALA A 587 15.69 -13.20 3.86
CA ALA A 587 14.94 -14.42 4.16
C ALA A 587 15.73 -15.37 5.08
N GLY A 588 17.02 -15.58 4.79
CA GLY A 588 17.93 -16.37 5.60
C GLY A 588 18.19 -15.76 6.97
N SER A 589 18.25 -14.44 7.07
CA SER A 589 18.41 -13.71 8.34
C SER A 589 17.17 -13.87 9.21
N VAL A 590 15.98 -13.71 8.64
CA VAL A 590 14.70 -13.93 9.33
C VAL A 590 14.56 -15.39 9.74
N ALA A 591 14.89 -16.33 8.86
CA ALA A 591 14.88 -17.76 9.15
C ALA A 591 15.86 -18.14 10.27
N GLY A 592 17.10 -17.63 10.19
CA GLY A 592 18.14 -17.84 11.19
C GLY A 592 17.71 -17.28 12.55
N LEU A 593 17.16 -16.06 12.58
CA LEU A 593 16.57 -15.48 13.78
C LEU A 593 15.46 -16.37 14.33
N PHE A 594 14.51 -16.80 13.49
CA PHE A 594 13.42 -17.69 13.89
C PHE A 594 13.94 -19.00 14.51
N ILE A 595 14.97 -19.62 13.92
CA ILE A 595 15.59 -20.84 14.44
C ILE A 595 16.31 -20.61 15.76
N VAL A 596 17.09 -19.52 15.89
CA VAL A 596 17.76 -19.16 17.15
C VAL A 596 16.74 -18.96 18.26
N PHE A 597 15.56 -18.44 17.94
CA PHE A 597 14.57 -18.04 18.95
C PHE A 597 13.54 -19.13 19.29
N GLU A 598 13.09 -19.93 18.33
CA GLU A 598 12.10 -20.99 18.57
C GLU A 598 12.74 -22.31 18.99
N LYS A 599 13.88 -22.67 18.39
CA LYS A 599 14.52 -23.99 18.55
C LYS A 599 15.82 -23.97 19.33
N ALA A 600 16.03 -22.95 20.17
CA ALA A 600 17.23 -22.82 21.00
C ALA A 600 17.53 -24.05 21.89
N HIS A 601 16.56 -24.95 22.05
CA HIS A 601 16.67 -26.16 22.87
C HIS A 601 16.96 -27.45 22.09
N GLN A 602 16.90 -27.46 20.74
CA GLN A 602 17.02 -28.65 19.86
C GLN A 602 18.15 -28.51 18.82
N PHE A 603 19.37 -28.19 19.24
CA PHE A 603 20.44 -27.73 18.33
C PHE A 603 21.20 -28.81 17.52
N ASP A 604 20.95 -30.10 17.64
CA ASP A 604 21.90 -31.10 17.07
C ASP A 604 21.82 -31.29 15.54
N THR A 605 20.65 -31.14 14.89
CA THR A 605 20.51 -31.30 13.42
C THR A 605 20.32 -29.98 12.66
N THR A 606 19.85 -28.93 13.35
CA THR A 606 19.53 -27.64 12.74
C THR A 606 20.78 -26.78 12.48
N VAL A 607 21.90 -27.04 13.19
CA VAL A 607 23.15 -26.29 13.04
C VAL A 607 23.82 -26.53 11.70
N THR A 608 23.85 -27.78 11.22
CA THR A 608 24.44 -28.13 9.92
C THR A 608 23.69 -27.48 8.76
N PHE A 609 22.36 -27.43 8.85
CA PHE A 609 21.50 -26.87 7.83
C PHE A 609 21.50 -25.33 7.88
N ALA A 610 21.58 -24.73 9.08
CA ALA A 610 21.84 -23.30 9.27
C ALA A 610 23.21 -22.90 8.71
N LEU A 611 24.27 -23.66 8.99
CA LEU A 611 25.60 -23.43 8.43
C LEU A 611 25.62 -23.57 6.91
N ALA A 612 24.97 -24.59 6.34
CA ALA A 612 24.87 -24.77 4.90
C ALA A 612 24.15 -23.59 4.22
N THR A 613 23.09 -23.09 4.85
CA THR A 613 22.35 -21.92 4.36
C THR A 613 23.21 -20.67 4.41
N LEU A 614 23.87 -20.44 5.54
CA LEU A 614 24.78 -19.30 5.72
C LEU A 614 25.97 -19.33 4.76
N LEU A 615 26.56 -20.52 4.52
CA LEU A 615 27.62 -20.71 3.53
C LEU A 615 27.10 -20.47 2.10
N SER A 616 25.90 -20.94 1.77
CA SER A 616 25.28 -20.71 0.45
C SER A 616 25.02 -19.24 0.21
N THR A 617 24.53 -18.53 1.23
CA THR A 617 24.29 -17.09 1.16
C THR A 617 25.61 -16.32 1.09
N ALA A 618 26.60 -16.66 1.90
CA ALA A 618 27.94 -16.06 1.84
C ALA A 618 28.58 -16.26 0.46
N LEU A 619 28.48 -17.46 -0.11
CA LEU A 619 28.93 -17.77 -1.46
C LEU A 619 28.21 -16.92 -2.50
N ALA A 620 26.88 -16.79 -2.42
CA ALA A 620 26.12 -15.92 -3.31
C ALA A 620 26.54 -14.45 -3.21
N THR A 621 26.81 -13.94 -2.00
CA THR A 621 27.36 -12.58 -1.81
C THR A 621 28.75 -12.40 -2.38
N THR A 622 29.64 -13.38 -2.23
CA THR A 622 31.00 -13.30 -2.80
C THR A 622 31.00 -13.37 -4.32
N VAL A 623 30.13 -14.21 -4.91
CA VAL A 623 29.88 -14.26 -6.36
C VAL A 623 29.34 -12.92 -6.84
N ALA A 624 28.35 -12.34 -6.15
CA ALA A 624 27.81 -11.02 -6.47
C ALA A 624 28.88 -9.93 -6.37
N ALA A 625 29.63 -9.87 -5.27
CA ALA A 625 30.70 -8.89 -5.06
C ALA A 625 31.79 -8.99 -6.14
N ARG A 626 32.17 -10.21 -6.54
CA ARG A 626 33.16 -10.45 -7.60
C ARG A 626 32.62 -10.04 -8.97
N ALA A 627 31.38 -10.38 -9.30
CA ALA A 627 30.75 -9.97 -10.55
C ALA A 627 30.62 -8.44 -10.64
N LEU A 628 30.20 -7.78 -9.56
CA LEU A 628 30.14 -6.32 -9.49
C LEU A 628 31.51 -5.65 -9.55
N SER A 629 32.57 -6.26 -9.00
CA SER A 629 33.93 -5.70 -9.09
C SER A 629 34.50 -5.71 -10.51
N ARG A 630 34.03 -6.65 -11.36
CA ARG A 630 34.43 -6.76 -12.77
C ARG A 630 33.61 -5.86 -13.69
N ALA A 631 32.37 -5.54 -13.30
CA ALA A 631 31.53 -4.62 -14.03
C ALA A 631 32.03 -3.17 -13.82
N THR A 632 32.91 -2.71 -14.71
CA THR A 632 33.49 -1.35 -14.69
C THR A 632 32.45 -0.22 -14.73
N ASN A 633 31.22 -0.52 -15.16
CA ASN A 633 30.10 0.42 -15.24
C ASN A 633 29.02 0.19 -14.15
N ALA A 634 29.26 -0.68 -13.17
CA ALA A 634 28.29 -0.89 -12.10
C ALA A 634 28.16 0.38 -11.25
N LEU A 635 26.91 0.77 -10.95
CA LEU A 635 26.61 1.93 -10.13
C LEU A 635 27.30 1.77 -8.76
N PRO A 636 27.99 2.80 -8.23
CA PRO A 636 28.60 2.77 -6.91
C PRO A 636 27.61 2.33 -5.82
N SER A 637 26.33 2.69 -5.95
CA SER A 637 25.26 2.29 -5.04
C SER A 637 25.06 0.78 -4.93
N ALA A 638 25.14 0.02 -6.03
CA ALA A 638 24.93 -1.42 -6.03
C ALA A 638 26.02 -2.15 -5.22
N ARG A 639 27.27 -1.68 -5.32
CA ARG A 639 28.39 -2.18 -4.51
C ARG A 639 28.17 -1.94 -3.01
N HIS A 640 27.67 -0.77 -2.64
CA HIS A 640 27.35 -0.44 -1.25
C HIS A 640 26.15 -1.24 -0.71
N ILE A 641 25.15 -1.53 -1.56
CA ILE A 641 23.99 -2.36 -1.19
C ILE A 641 24.43 -3.80 -0.93
N VAL A 642 25.24 -4.40 -1.80
CA VAL A 642 25.74 -5.76 -1.60
C VAL A 642 26.64 -5.84 -0.36
N LEU A 643 27.45 -4.81 -0.11
CA LEU A 643 28.25 -4.71 1.12
C LEU A 643 27.35 -4.63 2.37
N ALA A 644 26.35 -3.75 2.36
CA ALA A 644 25.43 -3.57 3.47
C ALA A 644 24.58 -4.83 3.73
N ALA A 645 24.15 -5.51 2.67
CA ALA A 645 23.43 -6.77 2.77
C ALA A 645 24.32 -7.87 3.36
N GLY A 646 25.58 -7.95 2.92
CA GLY A 646 26.60 -8.84 3.50
C GLY A 646 26.83 -8.56 4.99
N CYS A 647 26.97 -7.29 5.39
CA CYS A 647 27.09 -6.90 6.80
C CYS A 647 25.84 -7.29 7.61
N SER A 648 24.65 -7.04 7.08
CA SER A 648 23.40 -7.41 7.75
C SER A 648 23.25 -8.93 7.94
N ALA A 649 23.89 -9.74 7.10
CA ALA A 649 23.96 -11.20 7.26
C ALA A 649 24.79 -11.63 8.47
N PHE A 650 25.83 -10.87 8.83
CA PHE A 650 26.68 -11.19 9.99
C PHE A 650 25.92 -11.05 11.32
N VAL A 651 24.90 -10.19 11.35
CA VAL A 651 24.08 -9.93 12.54
C VAL A 651 23.40 -11.21 13.05
N PRO A 652 22.57 -11.93 12.27
CA PRO A 652 21.97 -13.18 12.70
C PRO A 652 23.01 -14.29 12.88
N ILE A 653 24.05 -14.37 12.03
CA ILE A 653 25.13 -15.39 12.16
C ILE A 653 25.79 -15.30 13.53
N GLY A 654 26.26 -14.09 13.89
CA GLY A 654 26.89 -13.88 15.18
C GLY A 654 25.91 -14.12 16.32
N ALA A 655 24.62 -13.80 16.16
CA ALA A 655 23.61 -14.12 17.15
C ALA A 655 23.45 -15.63 17.35
N ILE A 656 23.44 -16.45 16.28
CA ILE A 656 23.41 -17.92 16.37
C ILE A 656 24.65 -18.44 17.10
N LEU A 657 25.84 -17.96 16.72
CA LEU A 657 27.11 -18.41 17.27
C LEU A 657 27.26 -18.04 18.75
N VAL A 658 26.90 -16.81 19.12
CA VAL A 658 26.90 -16.34 20.51
C VAL A 658 25.86 -17.10 21.34
N ALA A 659 24.66 -17.34 20.79
CA ALA A 659 23.64 -18.14 21.46
C ALA A 659 24.12 -19.57 21.72
N ALA A 660 24.75 -20.21 20.72
CA ALA A 660 25.33 -21.54 20.85
C ALA A 660 26.46 -21.59 21.89
N ALA A 661 27.28 -20.53 21.99
CA ALA A 661 28.40 -20.45 22.92
C ALA A 661 27.98 -20.18 24.38
N CYS A 662 26.92 -19.40 24.63
CA CYS A 662 26.54 -18.95 25.97
C CYS A 662 25.66 -19.95 26.76
N GLY A 663 25.23 -21.05 26.16
CA GLY A 663 24.37 -22.05 26.81
C GLY A 663 22.94 -21.57 27.07
N ARG A 664 22.06 -22.51 27.48
CA ARG A 664 20.59 -22.34 27.47
C ARG A 664 20.02 -21.10 28.19
N PRO A 665 20.43 -20.72 29.42
CA PRO A 665 19.79 -19.60 30.11
C PRO A 665 20.19 -18.24 29.56
N LEU A 666 21.34 -18.14 28.89
CA LEU A 666 21.90 -16.87 28.41
C LEU A 666 21.78 -16.68 26.90
N ALA A 667 21.48 -17.73 26.14
CA ALA A 667 21.45 -17.70 24.67
C ALA A 667 20.59 -16.59 24.08
N ALA A 668 19.34 -16.42 24.53
CA ALA A 668 18.42 -15.42 23.99
C ALA A 668 18.85 -13.98 24.34
N PHE A 669 19.38 -13.77 25.55
CA PHE A 669 19.90 -12.48 25.99
C PHE A 669 21.16 -12.11 25.20
N ALA A 670 22.11 -13.05 25.09
CA ALA A 670 23.37 -12.84 24.40
C ALA A 670 23.17 -12.62 22.89
N ALA A 671 22.23 -13.33 22.25
CA ALA A 671 21.81 -13.06 20.88
C ALA A 671 21.24 -11.65 20.70
N SER A 672 20.34 -11.23 21.59
CA SER A 672 19.71 -9.90 21.50
C SER A 672 20.72 -8.77 21.75
N ALA A 673 21.63 -8.97 22.70
CA ALA A 673 22.74 -8.05 22.96
C ALA A 673 23.67 -7.95 21.74
N TRP A 674 24.00 -9.07 21.09
CA TRP A 674 24.79 -9.08 19.86
C TRP A 674 24.12 -8.27 18.75
N ILE A 675 22.83 -8.47 18.51
CA ILE A 675 22.11 -7.76 17.45
C ILE A 675 22.10 -6.25 17.71
N ILE A 676 21.87 -5.82 18.96
CA ILE A 676 21.94 -4.39 19.34
C ILE A 676 23.35 -3.83 19.08
N LEU A 677 24.39 -4.53 19.52
CA LEU A 677 25.78 -4.10 19.33
C LEU A 677 26.15 -4.02 17.84
N ALA A 678 25.73 -5.01 17.05
CA ALA A 678 25.98 -5.04 15.61
C ALA A 678 25.24 -3.91 14.89
N ALA A 679 23.96 -3.65 15.23
CA ALA A 679 23.19 -2.54 14.67
C ALA A 679 23.81 -1.17 15.01
N LEU A 680 24.24 -0.98 16.26
CA LEU A 680 24.93 0.25 16.68
C LEU A 680 26.29 0.40 15.99
N ALA A 681 27.04 -0.69 15.82
CA ALA A 681 28.30 -0.69 15.07
C ALA A 681 28.07 -0.32 13.60
N GLU A 682 27.05 -0.89 12.93
CA GLU A 682 26.67 -0.56 11.55
C GLU A 682 26.30 0.93 11.40
N ILE A 683 25.49 1.46 12.31
CA ILE A 683 25.12 2.89 12.33
C ILE A 683 26.37 3.76 12.52
N THR A 684 27.22 3.41 13.50
CA THR A 684 28.41 4.20 13.87
C THR A 684 29.46 4.19 12.75
N ILE A 685 29.76 3.02 12.19
CA ILE A 685 30.67 2.86 11.05
C ILE A 685 30.09 3.58 9.83
N GLY A 686 28.78 3.50 9.61
CA GLY A 686 28.08 4.17 8.51
C GLY A 686 28.16 5.68 8.61
N PHE A 687 28.11 6.24 9.82
CA PHE A 687 28.37 7.66 10.07
C PHE A 687 29.85 8.01 9.89
N ARG A 688 30.77 7.23 10.47
CA ARG A 688 32.22 7.49 10.44
C ARG A 688 32.79 7.50 9.02
N TYR A 689 32.40 6.53 8.19
CA TYR A 689 32.89 6.40 6.81
C TYR A 689 31.95 6.97 5.76
N ARG A 690 30.89 7.68 6.19
CA ARG A 690 29.88 8.31 5.31
C ARG A 690 29.23 7.30 4.35
N ILE A 691 29.01 6.05 4.76
CA ILE A 691 28.38 5.01 3.95
C ILE A 691 26.86 4.98 4.26
N PRO A 692 25.98 5.51 3.38
CA PRO A 692 24.54 5.55 3.65
C PRO A 692 23.94 4.16 3.82
N ALA A 693 24.37 3.19 3.01
CA ALA A 693 23.84 1.83 3.02
C ALA A 693 24.03 1.14 4.38
N LEU A 694 25.17 1.36 5.05
CA LEU A 694 25.44 0.79 6.36
C LEU A 694 24.58 1.42 7.46
N ARG A 695 24.27 2.72 7.34
CA ARG A 695 23.34 3.42 8.25
C ARG A 695 21.93 2.85 8.14
N TRP A 696 21.45 2.64 6.92
CA TRP A 696 20.13 2.03 6.67
C TRP A 696 20.08 0.57 7.12
N ALA A 697 21.15 -0.21 6.89
CA ALA A 697 21.24 -1.58 7.38
C ALA A 697 21.17 -1.62 8.91
N GLY A 698 21.95 -0.80 9.60
CA GLY A 698 21.91 -0.73 11.06
C GLY A 698 20.56 -0.25 11.61
N LEU A 699 19.90 0.70 10.93
CA LEU A 699 18.53 1.12 11.29
C LEU A 699 17.51 -0.01 11.09
N ALA A 700 17.61 -0.77 10.00
CA ALA A 700 16.75 -1.91 9.73
C ALA A 700 16.97 -3.04 10.76
N SER A 701 18.23 -3.36 11.07
CA SER A 701 18.60 -4.26 12.16
C SER A 701 18.01 -3.79 13.49
N PHE A 702 18.05 -2.48 13.78
CA PHE A 702 17.47 -1.90 14.99
C PHE A 702 15.92 -1.99 15.01
N VAL A 703 15.24 -1.72 13.89
CA VAL A 703 13.79 -1.89 13.78
C VAL A 703 13.38 -3.34 14.00
N LEU A 704 14.14 -4.30 13.47
CA LEU A 704 13.90 -5.74 13.70
C LEU A 704 14.08 -6.11 15.18
N VAL A 705 15.10 -5.57 15.84
CA VAL A 705 15.25 -5.72 17.31
C VAL A 705 14.03 -5.17 18.01
N VAL A 706 13.65 -3.93 17.72
CA VAL A 706 12.51 -3.27 18.36
C VAL A 706 11.24 -4.09 18.13
N ALA A 707 10.92 -4.47 16.89
CA ALA A 707 9.75 -5.27 16.55
C ALA A 707 9.73 -6.60 17.31
N ARG A 708 10.86 -7.32 17.38
CA ARG A 708 10.95 -8.56 18.18
C ARG A 708 10.76 -8.29 19.66
N LEU A 709 11.41 -7.25 20.18
CA LEU A 709 11.28 -6.83 21.56
C LEU A 709 9.78 -6.65 21.84
N TYR A 710 9.07 -5.92 20.99
CA TYR A 710 7.63 -5.66 21.09
C TYR A 710 6.73 -6.89 20.95
N ILE A 711 7.02 -7.80 20.01
CA ILE A 711 6.11 -8.90 19.64
C ILE A 711 6.37 -10.16 20.48
N ILE A 712 7.63 -10.49 20.72
CA ILE A 712 8.05 -11.81 21.24
C ILE A 712 8.58 -11.67 22.67
N ASP A 713 9.58 -10.82 22.88
CA ASP A 713 10.27 -10.78 24.17
C ASP A 713 9.40 -10.06 25.22
N LEU A 714 8.66 -9.02 24.81
CA LEU A 714 7.62 -8.36 25.60
C LEU A 714 6.45 -9.31 25.93
N ALA A 715 6.37 -10.56 25.47
CA ALA A 715 5.34 -11.49 25.93
C ALA A 715 5.79 -12.28 27.17
N SER A 716 7.10 -12.58 27.28
CA SER A 716 7.66 -13.48 28.29
C SER A 716 8.59 -12.83 29.32
N THR A 717 9.14 -11.63 29.07
CA THR A 717 10.05 -10.97 30.03
C THR A 717 9.33 -10.36 31.23
N PRO A 718 9.97 -10.19 32.40
CA PRO A 718 9.42 -9.40 33.49
C PRO A 718 9.15 -7.97 33.04
N ILE A 719 8.00 -7.43 33.44
CA ILE A 719 7.44 -6.24 32.81
C ILE A 719 8.24 -4.95 33.11
N LEU A 720 9.03 -4.91 34.18
CA LEU A 720 9.98 -3.80 34.43
C LEU A 720 11.11 -3.76 33.38
N VAL A 721 11.61 -4.92 32.96
CA VAL A 721 12.65 -5.03 31.92
C VAL A 721 12.09 -4.58 30.57
N ARG A 722 10.82 -4.91 30.30
CA ARG A 722 10.06 -4.44 29.13
C ARG A 722 10.04 -2.92 29.03
N VAL A 723 9.65 -2.24 30.12
CA VAL A 723 9.64 -0.76 30.17
C VAL A 723 11.02 -0.17 29.99
N GLY A 724 12.03 -0.72 30.68
CA GLY A 724 13.42 -0.28 30.53
C GLY A 724 13.89 -0.36 29.08
N LEU A 725 13.58 -1.46 28.39
CA LEU A 725 13.92 -1.66 26.99
C LEU A 725 13.14 -0.73 26.05
N LEU A 726 11.86 -0.47 26.31
CA LEU A 726 11.03 0.46 25.54
C LEU A 726 11.47 1.92 25.67
N PHE A 727 11.77 2.32 26.90
CA PHE A 727 12.30 3.64 27.18
C PHE A 727 13.69 3.80 26.56
N ALA A 728 14.58 2.82 26.72
CA ALA A 728 15.91 2.84 26.14
C ALA A 728 15.86 2.90 24.60
N THR A 729 15.03 2.08 23.95
CA THR A 729 14.86 2.11 22.49
C THR A 729 14.24 3.42 22.01
N GLY A 730 13.25 3.97 22.72
CA GLY A 730 12.69 5.29 22.45
C GLY A 730 13.74 6.40 22.55
N MET A 731 14.57 6.38 23.59
CA MET A 731 15.68 7.33 23.78
C MET A 731 16.74 7.20 22.69
N VAL A 732 17.07 5.98 22.25
CA VAL A 732 17.99 5.75 21.13
C VAL A 732 17.41 6.34 19.84
N LEU A 733 16.12 6.15 19.56
CA LEU A 733 15.46 6.75 18.37
C LEU A 733 15.48 8.28 18.42
N VAL A 734 15.21 8.88 19.58
CA VAL A 734 15.33 10.34 19.79
C VAL A 734 16.76 10.80 19.55
N GLY A 735 17.76 10.09 20.10
CA GLY A 735 19.18 10.40 19.92
C GLY A 735 19.60 10.35 18.45
N VAL A 736 19.21 9.29 17.72
CA VAL A 736 19.44 9.17 16.27
C VAL A 736 18.77 10.34 15.52
N GLY A 737 17.53 10.70 15.87
CA GLY A 737 16.82 11.84 15.28
C GLY A 737 17.54 13.18 15.47
N ILE A 738 18.06 13.45 16.68
CA ILE A 738 18.85 14.65 16.98
C ILE A 738 20.14 14.69 16.14
N VAL A 739 20.85 13.56 16.03
CA VAL A 739 22.08 13.46 15.24
C VAL A 739 21.80 13.77 13.75
N TYR A 740 20.71 13.25 13.20
CA TYR A 740 20.29 13.54 11.84
C TYR A 740 19.97 15.02 11.63
N SER A 741 19.16 15.61 12.51
CA SER A 741 18.76 17.02 12.42
C SER A 741 19.96 17.97 12.51
N LYS A 742 20.92 17.69 13.42
CA LYS A 742 22.12 18.52 13.57
C LYS A 742 23.00 18.48 12.34
N ARG A 743 23.10 17.31 11.68
CA ARG A 743 23.91 17.15 10.47
C ARG A 743 23.29 17.86 9.27
N GLU A 744 21.98 17.72 9.08
CA GLU A 744 21.25 18.43 8.02
C GLU A 744 21.41 19.95 8.18
N SER A 745 21.35 20.44 9.43
CA SER A 745 21.61 21.86 9.73
C SER A 745 23.02 22.31 9.34
N ARG A 746 24.05 21.47 9.54
CA ARG A 746 25.44 21.76 9.14
C ARG A 746 25.65 21.71 7.63
N GLU A 747 25.03 20.74 6.96
CA GLU A 747 25.08 20.63 5.50
C GLU A 747 24.40 21.84 4.84
N ILE A 748 23.28 22.33 5.40
CA ILE A 748 22.63 23.58 4.94
C ILE A 748 23.48 24.82 5.24
N ALA A 749 24.17 24.85 6.38
CA ALA A 749 25.03 25.96 6.76
C ALA A 749 26.28 26.11 5.87
N GLY A 750 26.54 25.16 4.95
CA GLY A 750 27.71 25.21 4.08
C GLY A 750 29.03 25.03 4.82
N GLU A 751 29.00 24.58 6.07
CA GLU A 751 30.17 24.11 6.83
C GLU A 751 30.61 22.74 6.30
N THR A 752 30.83 22.63 4.99
CA THR A 752 31.64 21.54 4.45
C THR A 752 33.07 21.88 4.80
N GLU A 753 33.55 21.32 5.91
CA GLU A 753 34.97 21.28 6.29
C GLU A 753 35.80 20.96 5.03
N SER A 754 36.57 21.96 4.60
CA SER A 754 37.62 21.86 3.59
C SER A 754 38.72 20.91 4.04
#